data_AF-A0A8H4PUC9-F1
#
_entry.id   AF-A0A8H4PUC9-F1
#
_cell.length_a   1.000
_cell.length_b   1.000
_cell.length_c   1.000
_cell.angle_alpha   90.00
_cell.angle_beta   90.00
_cell.angle_gamma   90.00
#
_symmetry.space_group_name_H-M   'P 1'
#
loop_
_entity.id
_entity.type
_entity.pdbx_description
1 polymer ?
#
loop_
_entity_poly.entity_id
_entity_poly.type
_entity_poly.pdbx_seq_one_letter_code
_entity_poly.pdbx_strand_id
1 'polypeptide(L)'
;MASQGDGDGDGSGHLRPEVERNPHSNPHSNPHSNPHSSASRWRHQESSAFHRYVALEHGQAREPVTNGTTGPLASFLNSDRVEADGDNATAGGRHQPISVAAEPGQLDHGRGEVVGPDGREIVCGPLLNYRRMDEGQWHGSVLIVVKGGGHQVLYQPSLSLQRVGCAGQLASAPANGANGANGANGANGANGANGANGANGANGANGANGANGANGANGANGANGANGANGHDGLQADQGTQVESRRLYSDRRVTFWAFDIAVPLEPDEIKYQYSVPDMRMPSEHKPHVNAFFVPAADESMRIMFHSCNGFSVGTDEDAYSGAPLWNDVLRKHGRAPFHVMIGGGDQIYNDGIRVDGPLRAWTAMGNPKKRREYPFPETLRAECDDYYLQNYIRWYDSKPFAIANGQIPQLNIWDDHDIIDGFGSYVDHFMRCDVFRGIGGTAHKYYMLFQQHMAPPPSTYTSDHIDSDGEAPGPDPHQLVDTFVAEPRPDQQYVVGTEPGPYVAEHSYNIYSRLGARVALVGIDARTERTRHQVNYPETYDLIFKRVRSELGAAANSRQPIKHLILLLGIPIAYPRLTWLENVLRSPMIGPVKFLHRRFGLGGGLFNHFDGSVDLLDDLDDHYTARTHKSERAELMLQLQDIAAEFSVRVTILGGDVHLAALGRFYSNPKLKVPVEEDNRYMANIISSAIVNKPPPQAVANLLARRNKIHHLNHDTDETLLDFFDKDPGDANKTANHNKCTMPSRNFATLTENSPTGQTNGAAPAANQDGAPESFMGRNGHSQLHKGEVGAGTKHKAASSETHGRGNDGGLDICINVEINQHDPEGKTQGYGFTIPALRCQSRASSATSDASR
;
A
#
# COMPACT_ATOMS: atom_id res chain seq x y z
N MET A 1 52.92 -4.61 21.85
CA MET A 1 54.17 -5.32 22.18
C MET A 1 53.93 -6.83 22.04
N ALA A 2 54.98 -7.65 21.95
CA ALA A 2 54.89 -9.12 21.76
C ALA A 2 54.32 -9.83 23.02
N SER A 3 53.99 -11.13 23.03
CA SER A 3 54.16 -12.27 22.07
C SER A 3 52.90 -13.17 22.09
N GLN A 4 52.47 -13.85 21.03
CA GLN A 4 53.05 -15.04 20.35
C GLN A 4 53.22 -16.28 21.28
N GLY A 5 52.71 -17.45 20.84
CA GLY A 5 52.82 -18.74 21.53
C GLY A 5 51.79 -19.79 21.08
N ASP A 6 52.10 -20.56 20.03
CA ASP A 6 51.27 -21.68 19.51
C ASP A 6 51.57 -23.02 20.21
N GLY A 7 50.71 -24.05 20.01
CA GLY A 7 50.99 -25.42 20.47
C GLY A 7 49.85 -26.43 20.23
N ASP A 8 50.09 -27.40 19.33
CA ASP A 8 49.15 -28.48 18.96
C ASP A 8 49.07 -29.65 19.97
N GLY A 9 48.04 -30.51 19.82
CA GLY A 9 47.94 -31.79 20.53
C GLY A 9 46.74 -32.67 20.10
N ASP A 10 46.97 -33.61 19.18
CA ASP A 10 46.02 -34.67 18.76
C ASP A 10 46.11 -35.94 19.66
N GLY A 11 45.07 -36.78 19.71
CA GLY A 11 44.97 -37.86 20.71
C GLY A 11 43.78 -38.84 20.67
N SER A 12 43.34 -39.28 19.49
CA SER A 12 42.54 -40.50 19.17
C SER A 12 42.05 -41.50 20.28
N GLY A 13 40.84 -42.07 20.11
CA GLY A 13 40.66 -43.54 20.26
C GLY A 13 39.33 -44.14 20.78
N HIS A 14 38.81 -45.14 20.02
CA HIS A 14 37.84 -46.21 20.40
C HIS A 14 36.39 -45.82 20.81
N LEU A 15 35.39 -46.71 20.82
CA LEU A 15 34.83 -47.75 19.90
C LEU A 15 33.69 -48.50 20.66
N ARG A 16 32.78 -49.18 19.95
CA ARG A 16 31.54 -49.87 20.44
C ARG A 16 31.82 -51.34 20.92
N PRO A 17 30.86 -52.24 21.35
CA PRO A 17 29.38 -52.20 21.27
C PRO A 17 28.53 -52.88 22.42
N GLU A 18 27.19 -52.81 22.24
CA GLU A 18 26.09 -53.79 22.52
C GLU A 18 26.05 -54.79 23.70
N VAL A 19 24.82 -55.06 24.22
CA VAL A 19 24.15 -56.40 24.28
C VAL A 19 22.69 -56.30 24.82
N GLU A 20 21.78 -57.15 24.35
CA GLU A 20 20.34 -57.21 24.72
C GLU A 20 20.02 -57.98 26.03
N ARG A 21 18.77 -57.83 26.54
CA ARG A 21 18.02 -58.93 27.20
C ARG A 21 16.50 -58.71 27.35
N ASN A 22 15.76 -59.82 27.30
CA ASN A 22 14.31 -60.05 27.58
C ASN A 22 14.24 -61.42 28.35
N PRO A 23 13.10 -62.05 28.78
CA PRO A 23 11.68 -61.74 28.58
C PRO A 23 10.66 -62.01 29.74
N HIS A 24 9.37 -61.75 29.45
CA HIS A 24 8.12 -62.37 29.96
C HIS A 24 7.74 -62.42 31.48
N SER A 25 6.56 -61.86 31.81
CA SER A 25 5.42 -62.56 32.48
C SER A 25 4.17 -61.64 32.65
N ASN A 26 3.00 -62.21 32.99
CA ASN A 26 1.65 -61.60 33.04
C ASN A 26 0.67 -62.58 33.74
N PRO A 27 -0.58 -62.26 34.19
CA PRO A 27 -1.22 -61.03 34.74
C PRO A 27 -1.71 -61.20 36.22
N HIS A 28 -2.30 -60.16 36.85
CA HIS A 28 -3.66 -60.16 37.48
C HIS A 28 -3.92 -59.13 38.62
N SER A 29 -5.20 -58.69 38.70
CA SER A 29 -5.96 -58.17 39.86
C SER A 29 -5.60 -56.82 40.55
N ASN A 30 -6.61 -55.94 40.57
CA ASN A 30 -6.78 -54.66 41.30
C ASN A 30 -7.13 -54.91 42.79
N PRO A 31 -7.07 -53.93 43.73
CA PRO A 31 -8.28 -53.12 43.99
C PRO A 31 -8.11 -51.67 44.53
N HIS A 32 -9.09 -50.80 44.18
CA HIS A 32 -9.52 -49.55 44.87
C HIS A 32 -8.55 -48.33 44.92
N SER A 33 -9.01 -47.05 44.81
CA SER A 33 -10.34 -46.50 44.40
C SER A 33 -10.29 -44.97 44.15
N ASN A 34 -11.44 -44.41 43.74
CA ASN A 34 -11.92 -43.01 43.92
C ASN A 34 -11.61 -41.98 42.79
N PRO A 35 -12.41 -40.90 42.64
CA PRO A 35 -13.83 -40.89 42.23
C PRO A 35 -14.08 -40.18 40.87
N HIS A 36 -15.36 -39.92 40.55
CA HIS A 36 -15.84 -39.09 39.41
C HIS A 36 -15.80 -39.69 38.00
N SER A 37 -16.19 -40.96 37.88
CA SER A 37 -16.83 -41.46 36.65
C SER A 37 -18.34 -41.64 36.86
N SER A 38 -19.17 -41.04 36.01
CA SER A 38 -20.54 -41.50 35.77
C SER A 38 -20.97 -41.15 34.35
N ALA A 39 -21.65 -42.08 33.68
CA ALA A 39 -22.11 -41.91 32.30
C ALA A 39 -23.49 -42.57 32.10
N SER A 40 -24.42 -41.84 31.48
CA SER A 40 -25.62 -42.34 30.82
C SER A 40 -26.16 -41.21 29.93
N ARG A 41 -26.45 -41.37 28.63
CA ARG A 41 -27.40 -42.29 27.98
C ARG A 41 -28.80 -42.23 28.58
N TRP A 42 -29.68 -41.47 27.92
CA TRP A 42 -31.14 -41.67 27.98
C TRP A 42 -31.76 -41.59 26.58
N ARG A 43 -32.83 -42.35 26.37
CA ARG A 43 -33.66 -42.36 25.15
C ARG A 43 -35.02 -41.69 25.46
N HIS A 44 -35.77 -41.38 24.40
CA HIS A 44 -37.15 -40.88 24.47
C HIS A 44 -38.07 -41.75 25.34
N GLN A 45 -38.95 -41.08 26.08
CA GLN A 45 -40.34 -41.48 26.29
C GLN A 45 -41.21 -40.22 26.40
N GLU A 46 -42.53 -40.35 26.17
CA GLU A 46 -43.39 -39.22 25.79
C GLU A 46 -44.37 -38.78 26.88
N SER A 47 -44.78 -37.50 26.77
CA SER A 47 -46.14 -36.98 27.03
C SER A 47 -46.76 -37.06 28.43
N SER A 48 -47.20 -35.90 28.92
CA SER A 48 -48.63 -35.64 29.13
C SER A 48 -48.91 -34.15 29.43
N ALA A 49 -50.20 -33.79 29.48
CA ALA A 49 -50.72 -32.49 29.94
C ALA A 49 -50.60 -31.26 29.00
N PHE A 50 -50.94 -31.43 27.71
CA PHE A 50 -51.63 -30.35 26.97
C PHE A 50 -52.99 -30.86 26.48
N HIS A 51 -54.05 -30.62 27.26
CA HIS A 51 -55.45 -30.76 26.80
C HIS A 51 -56.45 -30.13 27.79
N ARG A 52 -57.00 -28.97 27.41
CA ARG A 52 -58.40 -28.60 27.65
C ARG A 52 -58.78 -27.43 26.73
N TYR A 53 -60.04 -27.41 26.29
CA TYR A 53 -60.66 -26.43 25.39
C TYR A 53 -60.11 -26.33 23.96
N VAL A 54 -60.66 -27.20 23.10
CA VAL A 54 -61.03 -26.84 21.72
C VAL A 54 -62.56 -26.82 21.67
N ALA A 55 -63.14 -25.67 21.31
CA ALA A 55 -64.56 -25.42 21.01
C ALA A 55 -64.66 -23.96 20.52
N LEU A 56 -65.27 -23.59 19.39
CA LEU A 56 -65.93 -24.34 18.31
C LEU A 56 -65.62 -23.65 16.96
N GLU A 57 -65.63 -24.43 15.85
CA GLU A 57 -66.24 -24.15 14.52
C GLU A 57 -66.04 -22.79 13.79
N HIS A 58 -66.10 -22.65 12.45
CA HIS A 58 -65.99 -23.53 11.27
C HIS A 58 -65.74 -22.60 10.04
N GLY A 59 -65.22 -23.03 8.87
CA GLY A 59 -64.72 -24.34 8.42
C GLY A 59 -63.32 -24.24 7.77
N GLN A 60 -62.57 -25.34 7.59
CA GLN A 60 -62.62 -26.30 6.46
C GLN A 60 -62.09 -25.73 5.13
N ALA A 61 -61.25 -26.38 4.30
CA ALA A 61 -60.55 -27.69 4.31
C ALA A 61 -59.60 -27.78 3.06
N ARG A 62 -58.63 -28.70 2.82
CA ARG A 62 -57.81 -29.72 3.55
C ARG A 62 -56.73 -30.30 2.58
N GLU A 63 -55.54 -30.81 2.95
CA GLU A 63 -54.76 -30.63 4.20
C GLU A 63 -53.20 -30.59 4.03
N PRO A 64 -52.32 -31.65 4.09
CA PRO A 64 -51.18 -31.50 5.01
C PRO A 64 -49.74 -32.00 4.67
N VAL A 65 -48.84 -31.67 5.61
CA VAL A 65 -47.50 -32.21 6.01
C VAL A 65 -46.25 -32.05 5.12
N THR A 66 -45.24 -31.30 5.61
CA THR A 66 -44.04 -31.88 6.30
C THR A 66 -43.19 -30.80 7.00
N ASN A 67 -42.25 -31.21 7.86
CA ASN A 67 -41.47 -30.33 8.75
C ASN A 67 -40.31 -29.59 8.06
N GLY A 68 -39.95 -28.42 8.59
CA GLY A 68 -38.94 -27.54 7.99
C GLY A 68 -37.48 -27.97 8.19
N THR A 69 -36.63 -27.54 7.25
CA THR A 69 -35.16 -27.49 7.31
C THR A 69 -34.66 -26.30 6.47
N THR A 70 -33.35 -26.06 6.50
CA THR A 70 -32.53 -25.04 5.81
C THR A 70 -32.95 -24.66 4.36
N GLY A 71 -34.01 -23.86 4.21
CA GLY A 71 -34.54 -23.43 2.91
C GLY A 71 -33.78 -22.29 2.17
N PRO A 72 -33.48 -21.13 2.80
CA PRO A 72 -33.18 -19.90 2.06
C PRO A 72 -31.97 -19.93 1.11
N LEU A 73 -30.98 -20.79 1.37
CA LEU A 73 -29.76 -20.85 0.57
C LEU A 73 -29.95 -21.70 -0.71
N ALA A 74 -30.91 -22.64 -0.72
CA ALA A 74 -31.14 -23.54 -1.85
C ALA A 74 -32.17 -22.99 -2.86
N SER A 75 -33.09 -22.13 -2.41
CA SER A 75 -34.02 -21.40 -3.28
C SER A 75 -33.32 -20.29 -4.08
N PHE A 76 -32.33 -19.62 -3.48
CA PHE A 76 -31.54 -18.57 -4.13
C PHE A 76 -30.73 -19.11 -5.33
N LEU A 77 -30.19 -20.34 -5.23
CA LEU A 77 -29.39 -20.97 -6.28
C LEU A 77 -30.18 -21.50 -7.49
N ASN A 78 -31.50 -21.29 -7.56
CA ASN A 78 -32.37 -21.78 -8.64
C ASN A 78 -33.35 -20.73 -9.19
N SER A 79 -33.23 -19.46 -8.81
CA SER A 79 -34.16 -18.39 -9.21
C SER A 79 -33.45 -17.24 -9.92
N ASP A 80 -32.91 -17.52 -11.11
CA ASP A 80 -33.01 -16.62 -12.27
C ASP A 80 -32.66 -17.41 -13.54
N ARG A 81 -33.67 -18.11 -14.07
CA ARG A 81 -33.58 -18.92 -15.30
C ARG A 81 -34.84 -18.75 -16.12
N VAL A 82 -34.92 -17.61 -16.82
CA VAL A 82 -35.92 -17.38 -17.87
C VAL A 82 -35.37 -18.02 -19.15
N GLU A 83 -35.84 -19.23 -19.45
CA GLU A 83 -35.66 -19.84 -20.78
C GLU A 83 -36.41 -18.99 -21.83
N ALA A 84 -35.82 -18.87 -23.01
CA ALA A 84 -36.48 -18.33 -24.20
C ALA A 84 -36.20 -19.28 -25.36
N ASP A 85 -37.25 -19.95 -25.87
CA ASP A 85 -37.14 -20.90 -26.97
C ASP A 85 -36.67 -20.21 -28.27
N GLY A 86 -35.88 -20.95 -29.05
CA GLY A 86 -35.01 -20.39 -30.07
C GLY A 86 -35.66 -19.76 -31.30
N ASP A 87 -34.83 -19.05 -32.08
CA ASP A 87 -34.50 -19.54 -33.43
C ASP A 87 -33.16 -18.97 -33.96
N ASN A 88 -32.74 -19.42 -35.14
CA ASN A 88 -31.44 -19.11 -35.75
C ASN A 88 -31.17 -17.63 -36.09
N ALA A 89 -30.04 -17.08 -35.62
CA ALA A 89 -29.33 -15.96 -36.27
C ALA A 89 -27.82 -15.96 -35.93
N THR A 90 -26.98 -15.46 -36.84
CA THR A 90 -25.51 -15.43 -36.70
C THR A 90 -24.98 -14.05 -36.28
N ALA A 91 -24.25 -13.98 -35.15
CA ALA A 91 -23.47 -12.79 -34.77
C ALA A 91 -22.31 -13.17 -33.81
N GLY A 92 -21.17 -13.61 -34.35
CA GLY A 92 -19.98 -13.93 -33.55
C GLY A 92 -19.07 -12.72 -33.35
N GLY A 93 -19.20 -12.03 -32.22
CA GLY A 93 -18.32 -10.91 -31.84
C GLY A 93 -16.90 -11.38 -31.50
N ARG A 94 -15.97 -11.32 -32.46
CA ARG A 94 -14.55 -11.62 -32.23
C ARG A 94 -13.86 -10.46 -31.52
N HIS A 95 -13.41 -10.68 -30.29
CA HIS A 95 -12.19 -10.01 -29.82
C HIS A 95 -11.04 -10.37 -30.79
N GLN A 96 -10.25 -9.38 -31.18
CA GLN A 96 -8.92 -9.60 -31.76
C GLN A 96 -7.88 -9.04 -30.79
N PRO A 97 -6.90 -9.84 -30.32
CA PRO A 97 -5.72 -9.28 -29.67
C PRO A 97 -4.91 -8.49 -30.70
N ILE A 98 -4.19 -7.45 -30.26
CA ILE A 98 -3.25 -6.72 -31.11
C ILE A 98 -2.02 -7.60 -31.33
N SER A 99 -2.03 -8.37 -32.42
CA SER A 99 -0.94 -9.29 -32.76
C SER A 99 0.32 -8.54 -33.20
N VAL A 100 1.29 -8.37 -32.29
CA VAL A 100 2.68 -8.04 -32.65
C VAL A 100 3.38 -9.33 -33.11
N ALA A 101 2.86 -9.93 -34.19
CA ALA A 101 3.35 -11.19 -34.74
C ALA A 101 4.60 -10.97 -35.60
N ALA A 102 5.68 -11.68 -35.29
CA ALA A 102 6.85 -11.80 -36.17
C ALA A 102 6.57 -12.86 -37.25
N GLU A 103 5.88 -12.46 -38.33
CA GLU A 103 5.51 -13.34 -39.44
C GLU A 103 6.73 -13.94 -40.18
N PRO A 104 6.84 -15.27 -40.32
CA PRO A 104 7.96 -15.92 -41.00
C PRO A 104 7.80 -15.92 -42.54
N GLY A 105 7.97 -14.74 -43.15
CA GLY A 105 8.47 -14.60 -44.53
C GLY A 105 7.67 -15.25 -45.66
N GLN A 106 6.42 -14.83 -45.87
CA GLN A 106 5.68 -15.17 -47.10
C GLN A 106 5.94 -14.11 -48.19
N LEU A 107 6.48 -14.54 -49.34
CA LEU A 107 6.85 -13.65 -50.46
C LEU A 107 5.61 -13.22 -51.27
N ASP A 108 5.13 -12.00 -51.04
CA ASP A 108 4.32 -11.27 -52.02
C ASP A 108 5.18 -10.26 -52.81
N HIS A 109 4.88 -10.06 -54.09
CA HIS A 109 5.59 -9.16 -55.00
C HIS A 109 4.87 -7.82 -55.21
N GLY A 110 4.25 -7.30 -54.14
CA GLY A 110 3.79 -5.91 -54.06
C GLY A 110 4.91 -4.97 -53.61
N ARG A 111 5.21 -3.91 -54.39
CA ARG A 111 6.17 -2.86 -53.99
C ARG A 111 5.57 -1.86 -53.01
N GLY A 112 5.42 -2.29 -51.75
CA GLY A 112 5.44 -1.41 -50.60
C GLY A 112 6.61 -1.83 -49.71
N GLU A 113 7.50 -0.90 -49.35
CA GLU A 113 8.54 -1.21 -48.36
C GLU A 113 7.87 -1.38 -47.00
N VAL A 114 7.98 -2.57 -46.41
CA VAL A 114 7.65 -2.79 -45.00
C VAL A 114 8.76 -2.12 -44.19
N VAL A 115 8.60 -0.83 -43.92
CA VAL A 115 9.52 -0.04 -43.11
C VAL A 115 9.55 -0.67 -41.71
N GLY A 116 10.72 -1.18 -41.32
CA GLY A 116 10.93 -1.73 -39.97
C GLY A 116 10.77 -0.66 -38.88
N PRO A 117 10.73 -1.06 -37.60
CA PRO A 117 10.70 -0.10 -36.51
C PRO A 117 11.90 0.86 -36.59
N ASP A 118 11.65 2.14 -36.36
CA ASP A 118 12.67 3.21 -36.34
C ASP A 118 13.12 3.57 -34.91
N GLY A 119 12.65 2.83 -33.91
CA GLY A 119 12.89 3.10 -32.49
C GLY A 119 12.12 4.30 -31.91
N ARG A 120 11.23 4.95 -32.68
CA ARG A 120 10.53 6.19 -32.27
C ARG A 120 9.05 6.02 -31.94
N GLU A 121 8.53 4.80 -31.92
CA GLU A 121 7.15 4.49 -31.55
C GLU A 121 7.09 4.02 -30.08
N ILE A 122 6.49 4.81 -29.19
CA ILE A 122 6.25 4.44 -27.79
C ILE A 122 5.07 3.45 -27.73
N VAL A 123 5.29 2.26 -27.16
CA VAL A 123 4.24 1.25 -26.95
C VAL A 123 3.71 1.23 -25.51
N CYS A 124 4.49 1.75 -24.54
CA CYS A 124 4.01 1.98 -23.17
C CYS A 124 4.80 3.11 -22.50
N GLY A 125 4.22 3.70 -21.45
CA GLY A 125 4.72 4.95 -20.84
C GLY A 125 4.24 6.23 -21.55
N PRO A 126 4.74 7.41 -21.16
CA PRO A 126 5.64 7.62 -20.02
C PRO A 126 5.01 7.18 -18.70
N LEU A 127 5.77 6.42 -17.92
CA LEU A 127 5.44 6.02 -16.55
C LEU A 127 6.34 6.80 -15.61
N LEU A 128 5.81 7.32 -14.50
CA LEU A 128 6.57 8.16 -13.57
C LEU A 128 6.74 7.42 -12.24
N ASN A 129 7.98 7.30 -11.78
CA ASN A 129 8.35 6.61 -10.53
C ASN A 129 9.09 7.56 -9.59
N TYR A 130 8.72 7.56 -8.33
CA TYR A 130 9.46 8.23 -7.25
C TYR A 130 10.53 7.29 -6.70
N ARG A 131 11.61 7.86 -6.15
CA ARG A 131 12.57 7.10 -5.36
C ARG A 131 12.75 7.70 -3.96
N ARG A 132 13.49 8.81 -3.87
CA ARG A 132 14.02 9.31 -2.60
C ARG A 132 14.14 10.83 -2.54
N MET A 133 14.28 11.35 -1.33
CA MET A 133 14.52 12.76 -1.02
C MET A 133 15.64 12.85 0.00
N ASP A 134 16.81 13.28 -0.47
CA ASP A 134 18.05 13.46 0.28
C ASP A 134 18.80 14.67 -0.30
N GLU A 135 19.80 15.18 0.44
CA GLU A 135 20.68 16.30 0.06
C GLU A 135 20.01 17.59 -0.46
N GLY A 136 18.71 17.78 -0.18
CA GLY A 136 17.91 18.92 -0.67
C GLY A 136 17.36 18.73 -2.09
N GLN A 137 17.27 17.49 -2.58
CA GLN A 137 16.72 17.14 -3.90
C GLN A 137 15.55 16.14 -3.78
N TRP A 138 14.72 16.12 -4.83
CA TRP A 138 13.75 15.06 -5.12
C TRP A 138 14.31 14.20 -6.25
N HIS A 139 14.30 12.88 -6.07
CA HIS A 139 14.77 11.90 -7.04
C HIS A 139 13.64 10.98 -7.50
N GLY A 140 13.57 10.76 -8.82
CA GLY A 140 12.63 9.87 -9.46
C GLY A 140 13.10 9.48 -10.86
N SER A 141 12.22 8.90 -11.66
CA SER A 141 12.51 8.59 -13.07
C SER A 141 11.26 8.45 -13.91
N VAL A 142 11.39 8.75 -15.21
CA VAL A 142 10.38 8.42 -16.23
C VAL A 142 10.83 7.19 -17.02
N LEU A 143 9.92 6.26 -17.29
CA LEU A 143 10.16 5.11 -18.18
C LEU A 143 9.30 5.23 -19.45
N ILE A 144 9.89 4.94 -20.61
CA ILE A 144 9.15 4.61 -21.83
C ILE A 144 9.59 3.25 -22.38
N VAL A 145 8.65 2.52 -22.97
CA VAL A 145 8.89 1.31 -23.75
C VAL A 145 8.64 1.64 -25.20
N VAL A 146 9.62 1.39 -26.07
CA VAL A 146 9.57 1.71 -27.50
C VAL A 146 9.65 0.45 -28.34
N LYS A 147 9.09 0.50 -29.54
CA LYS A 147 9.00 -0.64 -30.47
C LYS A 147 10.32 -0.89 -31.20
N GLY A 148 10.71 -2.16 -31.26
CA GLY A 148 11.96 -2.62 -31.84
C GLY A 148 13.19 -2.36 -30.96
N GLY A 149 14.32 -2.92 -31.38
CA GLY A 149 15.57 -2.82 -30.66
C GLY A 149 16.46 -4.04 -30.85
N GLY A 150 17.17 -4.38 -29.79
CA GLY A 150 18.09 -5.50 -29.66
C GLY A 150 19.47 -5.02 -29.18
N HIS A 151 20.54 -5.71 -29.59
CA HIS A 151 21.90 -5.23 -29.29
C HIS A 151 22.13 -3.78 -29.77
N GLN A 152 21.78 -3.48 -31.03
CA GLN A 152 21.91 -2.14 -31.61
C GLN A 152 20.70 -1.26 -31.30
N VAL A 153 20.94 0.01 -31.02
CA VAL A 153 19.91 1.03 -30.81
C VAL A 153 19.51 1.66 -32.14
N LEU A 154 18.22 1.70 -32.42
CA LEU A 154 17.63 2.36 -33.59
C LEU A 154 17.51 3.89 -33.38
N TYR A 155 17.09 4.29 -32.18
CA TYR A 155 17.03 5.68 -31.75
C TYR A 155 17.26 5.79 -30.22
N GLN A 156 18.05 6.78 -29.79
CA GLN A 156 18.20 7.16 -28.38
C GLN A 156 17.36 8.42 -28.12
N PRO A 157 16.29 8.35 -27.30
CA PRO A 157 15.46 9.51 -26.99
C PRO A 157 16.08 10.39 -25.89
N SER A 158 15.70 11.67 -25.87
CA SER A 158 15.89 12.57 -24.71
C SER A 158 14.54 12.99 -24.14
N LEU A 159 14.52 13.36 -22.86
CA LEU A 159 13.35 13.93 -22.18
C LEU A 159 13.59 15.42 -21.92
N SER A 160 12.63 16.26 -22.30
CA SER A 160 12.64 17.68 -21.95
C SER A 160 11.93 17.85 -20.60
N LEU A 161 12.61 18.42 -19.60
CA LEU A 161 12.09 18.73 -18.27
C LEU A 161 12.09 20.24 -18.02
N GLN A 162 10.98 20.80 -17.56
CA GLN A 162 10.85 22.24 -17.30
C GLN A 162 10.20 22.51 -15.94
N ARG A 163 10.78 23.44 -15.18
CA ARG A 163 10.18 24.02 -13.97
C ARG A 163 9.11 25.04 -14.36
N VAL A 164 7.85 24.80 -13.99
CA VAL A 164 6.72 25.70 -14.31
C VAL A 164 6.56 26.79 -13.24
N GLY A 165 6.80 26.44 -11.97
CA GLY A 165 6.66 27.35 -10.83
C GLY A 165 5.64 26.88 -9.79
N CYS A 166 5.29 27.77 -8.86
CA CYS A 166 4.50 27.45 -7.68
C CYS A 166 3.04 27.13 -8.04
N ALA A 167 2.51 26.00 -7.55
CA ALA A 167 1.25 25.42 -8.02
C ALA A 167 0.02 26.37 -7.93
N GLY A 168 0.02 27.32 -6.99
CA GLY A 168 -1.11 28.22 -6.71
C GLY A 168 -1.25 29.46 -7.61
N GLN A 169 -0.29 29.78 -8.50
CA GLN A 169 -0.30 31.07 -9.23
C GLN A 169 -0.87 31.03 -10.66
N LEU A 170 -1.26 29.86 -11.18
CA LEU A 170 -1.76 29.69 -12.57
C LEU A 170 -3.22 30.18 -12.79
N ALA A 171 -3.54 31.38 -12.30
CA ALA A 171 -4.87 32.00 -12.45
C ALA A 171 -4.86 33.56 -12.50
N SER A 172 -3.73 34.21 -12.78
CA SER A 172 -3.73 35.68 -13.02
C SER A 172 -2.63 36.15 -13.98
N ALA A 173 -2.90 37.23 -14.72
CA ALA A 173 -1.90 38.01 -15.43
C ALA A 173 -0.91 38.66 -14.44
N PRO A 174 0.32 39.05 -14.84
CA PRO A 174 1.34 39.56 -13.92
C PRO A 174 0.84 40.75 -13.10
N ALA A 175 0.55 40.49 -11.83
CA ALA A 175 0.10 41.46 -10.86
C ALA A 175 1.31 41.97 -10.07
N ASN A 176 1.55 43.29 -10.11
CA ASN A 176 2.55 43.94 -9.27
C ASN A 176 2.21 43.66 -7.79
N GLY A 177 3.22 43.36 -6.98
CA GLY A 177 3.04 43.04 -5.56
C GLY A 177 2.29 44.12 -4.80
N ALA A 178 1.40 43.71 -3.89
CA ALA A 178 0.60 44.64 -3.10
C ALA A 178 1.47 45.44 -2.13
N ASN A 179 1.20 46.74 -2.00
CA ASN A 179 1.89 47.61 -1.04
C ASN A 179 1.66 47.11 0.41
N GLY A 180 2.72 47.12 1.22
CA GLY A 180 2.63 46.81 2.65
C GLY A 180 1.73 47.79 3.41
N ALA A 181 1.11 47.32 4.50
CA ALA A 181 0.24 48.13 5.34
C ALA A 181 1.01 49.22 6.10
N ASN A 182 0.39 50.39 6.27
CA ASN A 182 0.96 51.50 7.04
C ASN A 182 1.15 51.10 8.52
N GLY A 183 2.27 51.51 9.12
CA GLY A 183 2.52 51.36 10.56
C GLY A 183 1.54 52.16 11.43
N ALA A 184 1.35 51.73 12.67
CA ALA A 184 0.49 52.40 13.63
C ALA A 184 1.07 53.75 14.11
N ASN A 185 0.20 54.73 14.34
CA ASN A 185 0.60 56.04 14.87
C ASN A 185 1.21 55.93 16.28
N GLY A 186 2.26 56.70 16.54
CA GLY A 186 2.87 56.82 17.87
C GLY A 186 1.95 57.50 18.89
N ALA A 187 2.17 57.22 20.18
CA ALA A 187 1.39 57.82 21.27
C ALA A 187 1.81 59.28 21.56
N ASN A 188 0.84 60.11 21.95
CA ASN A 188 1.10 61.51 22.30
C ASN A 188 1.97 61.64 23.57
N GLY A 189 2.86 62.64 23.58
CA GLY A 189 3.67 62.98 24.75
C GLY A 189 2.86 63.60 25.90
N ALA A 190 3.42 63.57 27.11
CA ALA A 190 2.79 64.13 28.30
C ALA A 190 2.97 65.65 28.40
N ASN A 191 1.96 66.35 28.93
CA ASN A 191 2.00 67.80 29.12
C ASN A 191 3.05 68.24 30.15
N GLY A 192 3.68 69.38 29.92
CA GLY A 192 4.62 70.02 30.86
C GLY A 192 3.93 70.60 32.10
N ALA A 193 4.72 70.88 33.14
CA ALA A 193 4.24 71.45 34.40
C ALA A 193 4.20 73.00 34.36
N ASN A 194 3.20 73.59 35.03
CA ASN A 194 3.02 75.04 35.08
C ASN A 194 4.15 75.75 35.85
N GLY A 195 4.49 76.97 35.42
CA GLY A 195 5.44 77.85 36.09
C GLY A 195 4.92 78.46 37.39
N ALA A 196 5.82 79.02 38.20
CA ALA A 196 5.50 79.66 39.48
C ALA A 196 5.20 81.16 39.34
N ASN A 197 4.24 81.66 40.11
CA ASN A 197 3.83 83.07 40.10
C ASN A 197 4.94 84.01 40.63
N GLY A 198 5.03 85.20 40.04
CA GLY A 198 5.93 86.28 40.48
C GLY A 198 5.49 86.95 41.79
N ALA A 199 6.41 87.69 42.43
CA ALA A 199 6.16 88.41 43.67
C ALA A 199 5.73 89.87 43.43
N ASN A 200 4.81 90.38 44.26
CA ASN A 200 4.28 91.74 44.13
C ASN A 200 5.32 92.81 44.47
N GLY A 201 5.34 93.90 43.70
CA GLY A 201 6.18 95.07 43.94
C GLY A 201 5.65 95.99 45.05
N ALA A 202 6.54 96.77 45.65
CA ALA A 202 6.19 97.81 46.63
C ALA A 202 5.89 99.16 45.96
N ASN A 203 5.13 100.02 46.66
CA ASN A 203 4.57 101.29 46.18
C ASN A 203 5.45 102.07 45.20
N GLY A 204 4.96 102.24 43.97
CA GLY A 204 5.52 103.17 42.97
C GLY A 204 6.32 102.54 41.83
N ALA A 205 6.66 101.24 41.90
CA ALA A 205 7.32 100.52 40.81
C ALA A 205 6.62 99.18 40.52
N ASN A 206 6.54 98.82 39.23
CA ASN A 206 5.93 97.55 38.81
C ASN A 206 6.76 96.35 39.30
N GLY A 207 6.08 95.31 39.79
CA GLY A 207 6.70 94.03 40.13
C GLY A 207 7.22 93.29 38.89
N ALA A 208 8.19 92.40 39.07
CA ALA A 208 8.73 91.58 37.99
C ALA A 208 7.79 90.41 37.65
N ASN A 209 7.59 90.15 36.35
CA ASN A 209 6.80 89.02 35.88
C ASN A 209 7.43 87.68 36.33
N GLY A 210 6.57 86.70 36.64
CA GLY A 210 7.00 85.32 36.89
C GLY A 210 7.60 84.67 35.64
N ALA A 211 8.45 83.66 35.83
CA ALA A 211 9.05 82.93 34.72
C ALA A 211 8.06 81.92 34.11
N ASN A 212 8.04 81.83 32.79
CA ASN A 212 7.23 80.84 32.06
C ASN A 212 7.65 79.41 32.45
N GLY A 213 6.66 78.50 32.53
CA GLY A 213 6.93 77.06 32.69
C GLY A 213 7.67 76.48 31.48
N ALA A 214 8.41 75.40 31.70
CA ALA A 214 9.11 74.71 30.62
C ALA A 214 8.14 73.91 29.74
N ASN A 215 8.33 73.96 28.43
CA ASN A 215 7.56 73.15 27.49
C ASN A 215 7.75 71.65 27.78
N GLY A 216 6.69 70.86 27.64
CA GLY A 216 6.78 69.40 27.68
C GLY A 216 7.66 68.86 26.54
N ALA A 217 8.31 67.72 26.78
CA ALA A 217 9.12 67.06 25.75
C ALA A 217 8.23 66.46 24.66
N ASN A 218 8.64 66.60 23.40
CA ASN A 218 7.95 65.96 22.27
C ASN A 218 7.95 64.43 22.46
N GLY A 219 6.84 63.77 22.11
CA GLY A 219 6.77 62.32 22.04
C GLY A 219 7.76 61.75 21.02
N ALA A 220 8.28 60.55 21.28
CA ALA A 220 9.16 59.87 20.33
C ALA A 220 8.39 59.47 19.06
N ASN A 221 9.02 59.64 17.90
CA ASN A 221 8.47 59.14 16.64
C ASN A 221 8.26 57.63 16.72
N GLY A 222 7.14 57.14 16.17
CA GLY A 222 6.93 55.70 16.00
C GLY A 222 8.01 55.08 15.12
N ALA A 223 8.39 53.84 15.42
CA ALA A 223 9.32 53.09 14.56
C ALA A 223 8.69 52.88 13.18
N ASN A 224 9.49 53.00 12.13
CA ASN A 224 9.06 52.60 10.78
C ASN A 224 8.63 51.13 10.81
N GLY A 225 7.53 50.81 10.12
CA GLY A 225 7.17 49.41 9.87
C GLY A 225 8.32 48.70 9.14
N ALA A 226 8.52 47.42 9.44
CA ALA A 226 9.46 46.61 8.68
C ALA A 226 9.05 46.62 7.19
N ASN A 227 10.03 46.72 6.30
CA ASN A 227 9.78 46.53 4.87
C ASN A 227 9.11 45.15 4.69
N GLY A 228 8.03 45.09 3.90
CA GLY A 228 7.53 43.81 3.43
C GLY A 228 8.66 43.07 2.69
N ALA A 229 8.65 41.74 2.74
CA ALA A 229 9.57 40.95 1.91
C ALA A 229 9.38 41.38 0.45
N ASN A 230 10.48 41.57 -0.28
CA ASN A 230 10.43 41.84 -1.72
C ASN A 230 9.60 40.73 -2.35
N GLY A 231 8.59 41.08 -3.15
CA GLY A 231 7.99 40.10 -4.05
C GLY A 231 9.08 39.54 -4.94
N HIS A 232 9.19 38.22 -5.04
CA HIS A 232 10.17 37.60 -5.92
C HIS A 232 9.92 38.11 -7.35
N ASP A 233 10.97 38.64 -7.99
CA ASP A 233 10.91 39.02 -9.40
C ASP A 233 10.38 37.84 -10.20
N GLY A 234 9.41 38.10 -11.09
CA GLY A 234 8.64 37.06 -11.76
C GLY A 234 9.55 36.03 -12.42
N LEU A 235 9.62 34.84 -11.81
CA LEU A 235 10.61 33.82 -12.15
C LEU A 235 10.53 33.52 -13.65
N GLN A 236 11.64 33.76 -14.35
CA GLN A 236 11.75 33.35 -15.75
C GLN A 236 11.52 31.84 -15.81
N ALA A 237 10.59 31.40 -16.66
CA ALA A 237 10.41 29.98 -16.93
C ALA A 237 11.74 29.43 -17.45
N ASP A 238 12.28 28.43 -16.75
CA ASP A 238 13.64 27.98 -17.00
C ASP A 238 13.78 27.38 -18.41
N GLN A 239 14.97 27.50 -19.00
CA GLN A 239 15.27 26.86 -20.28
C GLN A 239 15.25 25.35 -20.07
N GLY A 240 14.27 24.67 -20.66
CA GLY A 240 13.98 23.26 -20.36
C GLY A 240 15.20 22.35 -20.49
N THR A 241 15.61 21.74 -19.37
CA THR A 241 16.74 20.83 -19.27
C THR A 241 16.45 19.55 -20.07
N GLN A 242 17.39 19.16 -20.93
CA GLN A 242 17.39 17.84 -21.55
C GLN A 242 17.95 16.80 -20.57
N VAL A 243 17.21 15.72 -20.37
CA VAL A 243 17.59 14.55 -19.58
C VAL A 243 17.88 13.41 -20.56
N GLU A 244 19.11 12.89 -20.50
CA GLU A 244 19.55 11.75 -21.31
C GLU A 244 18.83 10.46 -20.90
N SER A 245 18.60 9.58 -21.87
CA SER A 245 18.01 8.26 -21.60
C SER A 245 19.07 7.21 -21.29
N ARG A 246 18.73 6.33 -20.35
CA ARG A 246 19.48 5.13 -19.96
C ARG A 246 18.70 3.90 -20.43
N ARG A 247 19.28 3.13 -21.36
CA ARG A 247 18.72 1.85 -21.78
C ARG A 247 18.76 0.87 -20.61
N LEU A 248 17.62 0.30 -20.23
CA LEU A 248 17.54 -0.73 -19.19
C LEU A 248 17.66 -2.14 -19.78
N TYR A 249 16.87 -2.37 -20.82
CA TYR A 249 16.68 -3.64 -21.50
C TYR A 249 16.31 -3.38 -22.96
N SER A 250 16.66 -4.28 -23.86
CA SER A 250 16.27 -4.22 -25.27
C SER A 250 16.30 -5.61 -25.88
N ASP A 251 15.29 -5.95 -26.67
CA ASP A 251 15.26 -7.13 -27.53
C ASP A 251 14.66 -6.75 -28.89
N ARG A 252 14.51 -7.71 -29.80
CA ARG A 252 13.99 -7.48 -31.16
C ARG A 252 12.55 -6.89 -31.17
N ARG A 253 11.75 -7.09 -30.13
CA ARG A 253 10.37 -6.60 -29.97
C ARG A 253 10.33 -5.18 -29.42
N VAL A 254 11.14 -4.87 -28.39
CA VAL A 254 11.05 -3.62 -27.61
C VAL A 254 12.38 -3.14 -27.01
N THR A 255 12.45 -1.84 -26.72
CA THR A 255 13.52 -1.23 -25.90
C THR A 255 12.93 -0.44 -24.74
N PHE A 256 13.50 -0.61 -23.54
CA PHE A 256 13.14 0.11 -22.32
C PHE A 256 14.14 1.22 -22.06
N TRP A 257 13.66 2.46 -21.98
CA TRP A 257 14.43 3.66 -21.71
C TRP A 257 13.95 4.33 -20.42
N ALA A 258 14.85 4.51 -19.46
CA ALA A 258 14.61 5.30 -18.26
C ALA A 258 15.32 6.66 -18.35
N PHE A 259 14.68 7.71 -17.87
CA PHE A 259 15.25 9.03 -17.67
C PHE A 259 15.32 9.27 -16.16
N ASP A 260 16.52 9.29 -15.59
CA ASP A 260 16.71 9.55 -14.16
C ASP A 260 16.56 11.06 -13.88
N ILE A 261 15.64 11.44 -12.99
CA ILE A 261 15.29 12.83 -12.70
C ILE A 261 15.78 13.20 -11.30
N ALA A 262 16.45 14.35 -11.21
CA ALA A 262 16.83 15.01 -9.96
C ALA A 262 16.45 16.50 -10.07
N VAL A 263 15.71 17.02 -9.09
CA VAL A 263 15.29 18.43 -9.03
C VAL A 263 15.40 18.97 -7.60
N PRO A 264 15.70 20.26 -7.39
CA PRO A 264 15.83 20.81 -6.04
C PRO A 264 14.51 20.83 -5.28
N LEU A 265 14.59 20.74 -3.95
CA LEU A 265 13.50 21.08 -3.04
C LEU A 265 13.52 22.60 -2.82
N GLU A 266 12.34 23.21 -2.88
CA GLU A 266 12.17 24.67 -2.81
C GLU A 266 11.22 25.07 -1.68
N PRO A 267 11.18 26.36 -1.25
CA PRO A 267 10.27 26.80 -0.19
C PRO A 267 8.78 26.72 -0.52
N ASP A 268 8.43 26.56 -1.80
CA ASP A 268 7.06 26.42 -2.31
C ASP A 268 6.87 25.02 -2.94
N GLU A 269 5.61 24.60 -3.09
CA GLU A 269 5.25 23.42 -3.90
C GLU A 269 5.38 23.71 -5.40
N ILE A 270 6.30 23.00 -6.07
CA ILE A 270 6.69 23.29 -7.45
C ILE A 270 6.09 22.29 -8.42
N LYS A 271 5.45 22.82 -9.47
CA LYS A 271 5.04 22.03 -10.63
C LYS A 271 6.18 21.93 -11.64
N TYR A 272 6.49 20.70 -12.04
CA TYR A 272 7.37 20.38 -13.16
C TYR A 272 6.55 19.83 -14.32
N GLN A 273 6.97 20.13 -15.55
CA GLN A 273 6.41 19.60 -16.80
C GLN A 273 7.48 18.81 -17.55
N TYR A 274 7.09 17.74 -18.24
CA TYR A 274 8.01 16.97 -19.07
C TYR A 274 7.37 16.41 -20.34
N SER A 275 8.20 16.17 -21.36
CA SER A 275 7.81 15.56 -22.64
C SER A 275 8.99 14.81 -23.27
N VAL A 276 8.71 13.93 -24.23
CA VAL A 276 9.73 13.18 -24.99
C VAL A 276 9.56 13.54 -26.48
N PRO A 277 10.16 14.65 -26.96
CA PRO A 277 9.65 15.40 -28.12
C PRO A 277 9.77 14.69 -29.47
N ASP A 278 10.82 13.87 -29.67
CA ASP A 278 11.09 13.17 -30.94
C ASP A 278 10.31 11.85 -31.12
N MET A 279 9.41 11.53 -30.18
CA MET A 279 8.76 10.24 -30.07
C MET A 279 7.28 10.30 -30.44
N ARG A 280 6.83 9.32 -31.23
CA ARG A 280 5.41 9.13 -31.55
C ARG A 280 4.73 8.32 -30.45
N MET A 281 3.61 8.83 -29.95
CA MET A 281 2.68 8.11 -29.07
C MET A 281 1.46 7.69 -29.91
N PRO A 282 1.20 6.38 -30.12
CA PRO A 282 -0.02 5.89 -30.76
C PRO A 282 -1.27 6.04 -29.89
N SER A 283 -1.07 6.16 -28.56
CA SER A 283 -2.12 6.50 -27.60
C SER A 283 -2.59 7.94 -27.81
N GLU A 284 -3.84 8.12 -28.23
CA GLU A 284 -4.51 9.43 -28.29
C GLU A 284 -4.92 9.95 -26.90
N HIS A 285 -4.90 9.09 -25.85
CA HIS A 285 -5.36 9.44 -24.50
C HIS A 285 -4.26 9.89 -23.55
N LYS A 286 -2.99 9.63 -23.84
CA LYS A 286 -1.85 10.16 -23.07
C LYS A 286 -1.47 11.56 -23.56
N PRO A 287 -1.28 12.55 -22.68
CA PRO A 287 -0.84 13.88 -23.10
C PRO A 287 0.65 13.85 -23.49
N HIS A 288 1.01 14.51 -24.60
CA HIS A 288 2.41 14.64 -25.02
C HIS A 288 3.28 15.42 -24.01
N VAL A 289 2.66 16.30 -23.22
CA VAL A 289 3.29 17.01 -22.10
C VAL A 289 2.61 16.56 -20.81
N ASN A 290 3.36 15.85 -19.96
CA ASN A 290 2.94 15.45 -18.63
C ASN A 290 3.43 16.45 -17.58
N ALA A 291 2.92 16.35 -16.36
CA ALA A 291 3.33 17.21 -15.26
C ALA A 291 3.25 16.48 -13.92
N PHE A 292 4.17 16.80 -13.01
CA PHE A 292 4.18 16.29 -11.63
C PHE A 292 4.51 17.42 -10.64
N PHE A 293 4.37 17.12 -9.35
CA PHE A 293 4.48 18.11 -8.28
C PHE A 293 5.48 17.64 -7.22
N VAL A 294 6.40 18.52 -6.85
CA VAL A 294 7.37 18.31 -5.76
C VAL A 294 6.90 19.16 -4.57
N PRO A 295 6.79 18.58 -3.35
CA PRO A 295 6.32 19.32 -2.18
C PRO A 295 7.33 20.41 -1.79
N ALA A 296 6.84 21.43 -1.06
CA ALA A 296 7.72 22.39 -0.40
C ALA A 296 8.70 21.69 0.55
N ALA A 297 9.90 22.24 0.71
CA ALA A 297 11.01 21.61 1.42
C ALA A 297 10.73 21.36 2.92
N ASP A 298 9.80 22.09 3.54
CA ASP A 298 9.34 21.91 4.92
C ASP A 298 7.95 21.26 5.04
N GLU A 299 7.37 20.78 3.93
CA GLU A 299 6.10 20.07 3.87
C GLU A 299 6.27 18.56 3.62
N SER A 300 5.35 17.75 4.14
CA SER A 300 5.30 16.31 3.86
C SER A 300 4.45 16.02 2.62
N MET A 301 4.73 14.92 1.93
CA MET A 301 3.94 14.55 0.75
C MET A 301 2.47 14.30 1.10
N ARG A 302 1.57 14.95 0.34
CA ARG A 302 0.22 14.42 0.08
C ARG A 302 0.33 13.13 -0.73
N ILE A 303 -0.20 12.05 -0.17
CA ILE A 303 -0.03 10.66 -0.63
C ILE A 303 -1.39 10.09 -1.06
N MET A 304 -1.38 9.32 -2.15
CA MET A 304 -2.45 8.38 -2.51
C MET A 304 -1.94 6.94 -2.24
N PHE A 305 -2.81 6.02 -1.80
CA PHE A 305 -2.47 4.60 -1.61
C PHE A 305 -3.56 3.70 -2.21
N HIS A 306 -3.14 2.64 -2.91
CA HIS A 306 -4.01 1.66 -3.53
C HIS A 306 -3.37 0.26 -3.58
N SER A 307 -4.21 -0.74 -3.81
CA SER A 307 -3.84 -2.12 -4.09
C SER A 307 -4.80 -2.71 -5.12
N CYS A 308 -4.49 -3.89 -5.64
CA CYS A 308 -5.42 -4.70 -6.45
C CYS A 308 -5.96 -3.91 -7.65
N ASN A 309 -5.01 -3.37 -8.42
CA ASN A 309 -5.20 -2.57 -9.61
C ASN A 309 -5.31 -3.48 -10.85
N GLY A 310 -6.30 -4.38 -10.87
CA GLY A 310 -6.63 -5.21 -12.02
C GLY A 310 -7.83 -6.11 -11.71
N PHE A 311 -8.05 -7.14 -12.51
CA PHE A 311 -9.18 -8.07 -12.35
C PHE A 311 -8.69 -9.51 -12.26
N SER A 312 -9.15 -10.24 -11.24
CA SER A 312 -8.95 -11.69 -11.16
C SER A 312 -9.69 -12.40 -12.31
N VAL A 313 -9.13 -13.51 -12.80
CA VAL A 313 -9.68 -14.28 -13.92
C VAL A 313 -11.16 -14.65 -13.72
N GLY A 314 -11.95 -14.57 -14.81
CA GLY A 314 -13.38 -14.86 -14.79
C GLY A 314 -14.23 -13.76 -14.13
N THR A 315 -13.69 -12.55 -13.98
CA THR A 315 -14.48 -11.37 -13.63
C THR A 315 -15.11 -10.77 -14.88
N ASP A 316 -16.39 -10.42 -14.79
CA ASP A 316 -17.08 -9.60 -15.77
C ASP A 316 -16.63 -8.13 -15.60
N GLU A 317 -15.71 -7.66 -16.44
CA GLU A 317 -15.15 -6.29 -16.35
C GLU A 317 -16.19 -5.20 -16.67
N ASP A 318 -17.16 -5.51 -17.54
CA ASP A 318 -18.24 -4.60 -17.96
C ASP A 318 -19.21 -4.33 -16.78
N ALA A 319 -19.49 -5.36 -15.96
CA ALA A 319 -20.26 -5.21 -14.72
C ALA A 319 -19.64 -4.23 -13.70
N TYR A 320 -18.35 -3.89 -13.84
CA TYR A 320 -17.63 -2.95 -12.98
C TYR A 320 -17.14 -1.69 -13.70
N SER A 321 -17.62 -1.43 -14.93
CA SER A 321 -17.21 -0.26 -15.75
C SER A 321 -15.69 -0.15 -15.98
N GLY A 322 -14.97 -1.28 -15.94
CA GLY A 322 -13.50 -1.29 -15.94
C GLY A 322 -12.90 -0.64 -14.68
N ALA A 323 -12.04 0.35 -14.85
CA ALA A 323 -11.21 0.96 -13.79
C ALA A 323 -11.59 2.43 -13.44
N PRO A 324 -12.87 2.76 -13.12
CA PRO A 324 -13.33 4.15 -13.11
C PRO A 324 -12.83 4.99 -11.92
N LEU A 325 -12.41 4.38 -10.79
CA LEU A 325 -11.94 5.12 -9.62
C LEU A 325 -10.71 6.00 -9.90
N TRP A 326 -9.89 5.64 -10.90
CA TRP A 326 -8.78 6.47 -11.36
C TRP A 326 -9.24 7.84 -11.91
N ASN A 327 -10.48 7.97 -12.40
CA ASN A 327 -11.05 9.28 -12.73
C ASN A 327 -11.22 10.16 -11.49
N ASP A 328 -11.52 9.58 -10.32
CA ASP A 328 -11.63 10.31 -9.06
C ASP A 328 -10.27 10.65 -8.44
N VAL A 329 -9.27 9.76 -8.61
CA VAL A 329 -7.86 10.06 -8.32
C VAL A 329 -7.41 11.28 -9.11
N LEU A 330 -7.66 11.31 -10.43
CA LEU A 330 -7.33 12.43 -11.30
C LEU A 330 -8.08 13.72 -10.92
N ARG A 331 -9.39 13.63 -10.58
CA ARG A 331 -10.16 14.79 -10.07
C ARG A 331 -9.61 15.34 -8.76
N LYS A 332 -9.18 14.48 -7.82
CA LYS A 332 -8.59 14.91 -6.55
C LYS A 332 -7.20 15.52 -6.77
N HIS A 333 -6.35 14.88 -7.57
CA HIS A 333 -5.03 15.43 -7.96
C HIS A 333 -5.18 16.82 -8.61
N GLY A 334 -6.15 17.00 -9.52
CA GLY A 334 -6.44 18.30 -10.14
C GLY A 334 -6.96 19.40 -9.20
N ARG A 335 -7.39 19.05 -7.97
CA ARG A 335 -7.81 20.00 -6.92
C ARG A 335 -6.72 20.23 -5.85
N ALA A 336 -5.97 19.18 -5.53
CA ALA A 336 -4.87 19.18 -4.57
C ALA A 336 -3.89 18.06 -4.98
N PRO A 337 -2.77 18.38 -5.64
CA PRO A 337 -1.90 17.38 -6.25
C PRO A 337 -1.38 16.34 -5.26
N PHE A 338 -1.47 15.05 -5.64
CA PHE A 338 -0.69 14.00 -4.99
C PHE A 338 0.75 14.07 -5.50
N HIS A 339 1.72 13.96 -4.59
CA HIS A 339 3.16 13.95 -4.93
C HIS A 339 3.69 12.53 -5.15
N VAL A 340 2.97 11.53 -4.62
CA VAL A 340 3.24 10.10 -4.80
C VAL A 340 1.93 9.32 -4.72
N MET A 341 1.83 8.25 -5.50
CA MET A 341 0.86 7.17 -5.32
C MET A 341 1.60 5.89 -4.93
N ILE A 342 1.11 5.21 -3.90
CA ILE A 342 1.75 4.02 -3.34
C ILE A 342 0.97 2.78 -3.76
N GLY A 343 1.63 1.87 -4.48
CA GLY A 343 1.09 0.57 -4.87
C GLY A 343 1.45 -0.52 -3.86
N GLY A 344 0.47 -1.00 -3.11
CA GLY A 344 0.61 -2.15 -2.20
C GLY A 344 0.41 -3.48 -2.91
N GLY A 345 1.12 -3.71 -4.02
CA GLY A 345 1.03 -4.94 -4.81
C GLY A 345 -0.27 -5.12 -5.60
N ASP A 346 -0.37 -6.26 -6.29
CA ASP A 346 -1.42 -6.61 -7.25
C ASP A 346 -1.61 -5.53 -8.33
N GLN A 347 -0.54 -5.15 -9.02
CA GLN A 347 -0.58 -4.02 -9.95
C GLN A 347 -1.02 -4.40 -11.37
N ILE A 348 -1.16 -5.70 -11.67
CA ILE A 348 -1.23 -6.21 -13.05
C ILE A 348 -2.08 -7.49 -13.29
N TYR A 349 -2.28 -8.34 -12.28
CA TYR A 349 -3.02 -9.63 -12.38
C TYR A 349 -2.59 -10.52 -13.57
N ASN A 350 -1.48 -11.24 -13.40
CA ASN A 350 -0.94 -12.13 -14.43
C ASN A 350 -1.60 -13.52 -14.51
N ASP A 351 -2.58 -13.83 -13.65
CA ASP A 351 -3.15 -15.19 -13.50
C ASP A 351 -3.87 -15.72 -14.75
N GLY A 352 -4.21 -14.86 -15.71
CA GLY A 352 -4.72 -15.31 -17.02
C GLY A 352 -3.76 -16.28 -17.71
N ILE A 353 -2.47 -16.23 -17.38
CA ILE A 353 -1.41 -17.14 -17.85
C ILE A 353 -1.77 -18.63 -17.64
N ARG A 354 -2.49 -18.97 -16.55
CA ARG A 354 -2.88 -20.34 -16.19
C ARG A 354 -4.22 -20.81 -16.75
N VAL A 355 -5.01 -19.93 -17.38
CA VAL A 355 -6.36 -20.25 -17.88
C VAL A 355 -6.47 -20.11 -19.40
N ASP A 356 -6.04 -18.98 -19.95
CA ASP A 356 -6.12 -18.67 -21.38
C ASP A 356 -4.74 -18.42 -22.02
N GLY A 357 -3.71 -18.18 -21.19
CA GLY A 357 -2.32 -18.08 -21.61
C GLY A 357 -1.58 -19.43 -21.69
N PRO A 358 -0.25 -19.41 -21.87
CA PRO A 358 0.54 -20.59 -22.23
C PRO A 358 0.58 -21.72 -21.18
N LEU A 359 0.48 -21.39 -19.89
CA LEU A 359 0.47 -22.41 -18.82
C LEU A 359 -0.82 -23.25 -18.78
N ARG A 360 -1.87 -22.88 -19.53
CA ARG A 360 -3.15 -23.61 -19.61
C ARG A 360 -2.98 -25.13 -19.82
N ALA A 361 -2.05 -25.54 -20.68
CA ALA A 361 -1.80 -26.97 -20.96
C ALA A 361 -1.18 -27.71 -19.76
N TRP A 362 -0.34 -27.03 -18.99
CA TRP A 362 0.28 -27.53 -17.76
C TRP A 362 -0.71 -27.54 -16.59
N THR A 363 -1.48 -26.46 -16.40
CA THR A 363 -2.53 -26.39 -15.37
C THR A 363 -3.61 -27.46 -15.55
N ALA A 364 -3.93 -27.82 -16.81
CA ALA A 364 -4.86 -28.91 -17.14
C ALA A 364 -4.33 -30.34 -16.82
N MET A 365 -3.07 -30.51 -16.39
CA MET A 365 -2.49 -31.82 -16.12
C MET A 365 -3.01 -32.42 -14.78
N GLY A 366 -4.11 -33.17 -14.85
CA GLY A 366 -4.73 -33.86 -13.71
C GLY A 366 -3.90 -34.99 -13.05
N ASN A 367 -2.60 -35.11 -13.33
CA ASN A 367 -1.67 -35.98 -12.61
C ASN A 367 -0.61 -35.11 -11.90
N PRO A 368 -0.67 -34.96 -10.56
CA PRO A 368 0.21 -34.05 -9.83
C PRO A 368 1.70 -34.38 -9.97
N LYS A 369 2.06 -35.67 -10.11
CA LYS A 369 3.46 -36.07 -10.34
C LYS A 369 3.95 -35.54 -11.69
N LYS A 370 3.20 -35.81 -12.78
CA LYS A 370 3.55 -35.33 -14.12
C LYS A 370 3.59 -33.82 -14.23
N ARG A 371 2.68 -33.10 -13.55
CA ARG A 371 2.63 -31.63 -13.57
C ARG A 371 3.80 -30.99 -12.82
N ARG A 372 4.23 -31.59 -11.70
CA ARG A 372 5.43 -31.15 -10.97
C ARG A 372 6.72 -31.48 -11.72
N GLU A 373 6.77 -32.63 -12.39
CA GLU A 373 7.91 -33.09 -13.20
C GLU A 373 7.74 -32.69 -14.68
N TYR A 374 7.13 -31.54 -14.93
CA TYR A 374 6.99 -30.96 -16.26
C TYR A 374 8.03 -29.86 -16.44
N PRO A 375 8.90 -29.93 -17.47
CA PRO A 375 9.97 -28.96 -17.68
C PRO A 375 9.43 -27.60 -18.10
N PHE A 376 10.28 -26.57 -18.02
CA PHE A 376 10.00 -25.23 -18.53
C PHE A 376 10.87 -24.94 -19.78
N PRO A 377 10.57 -25.59 -20.94
CA PRO A 377 11.40 -25.50 -22.14
C PRO A 377 11.40 -24.10 -22.74
N GLU A 378 12.41 -23.80 -23.56
CA GLU A 378 12.60 -22.52 -24.26
C GLU A 378 11.32 -21.92 -24.84
N THR A 379 10.51 -22.73 -25.53
CA THR A 379 9.26 -22.29 -26.16
C THR A 379 8.25 -21.80 -25.13
N LEU A 380 8.11 -22.51 -24.00
CA LEU A 380 7.18 -22.14 -22.94
C LEU A 380 7.68 -20.92 -22.16
N ARG A 381 9.00 -20.81 -21.95
CA ARG A 381 9.62 -19.61 -21.37
C ARG A 381 9.38 -18.39 -22.25
N ALA A 382 9.59 -18.51 -23.57
CA ALA A 382 9.35 -17.43 -24.53
C ALA A 382 7.87 -17.02 -24.61
N GLU A 383 6.94 -17.98 -24.67
CA GLU A 383 5.49 -17.71 -24.64
C GLU A 383 5.05 -17.02 -23.33
N CYS A 384 5.62 -17.41 -22.18
CA CYS A 384 5.41 -16.72 -20.91
C CYS A 384 5.99 -15.31 -20.93
N ASP A 385 7.22 -15.12 -21.40
CA ASP A 385 7.89 -13.81 -21.47
C ASP A 385 7.14 -12.82 -22.38
N ASP A 386 6.60 -13.28 -23.51
CA ASP A 386 5.67 -12.52 -24.35
C ASP A 386 4.36 -12.20 -23.60
N TYR A 387 3.78 -13.15 -22.87
CA TYR A 387 2.55 -12.93 -22.10
C TYR A 387 2.71 -11.83 -21.04
N TYR A 388 3.77 -11.88 -20.20
CA TYR A 388 4.01 -10.85 -19.19
C TYR A 388 4.28 -9.49 -19.84
N LEU A 389 5.10 -9.42 -20.90
CA LEU A 389 5.36 -8.17 -21.63
C LEU A 389 4.06 -7.56 -22.18
N GLN A 390 3.23 -8.36 -22.84
CA GLN A 390 1.97 -7.91 -23.43
C GLN A 390 0.96 -7.50 -22.37
N ASN A 391 0.88 -8.20 -21.23
CA ASN A 391 -0.03 -7.81 -20.14
C ASN A 391 0.40 -6.48 -19.51
N TYR A 392 1.68 -6.32 -19.17
CA TYR A 392 2.22 -5.07 -18.63
C TYR A 392 2.01 -3.89 -19.59
N ILE A 393 2.30 -4.05 -20.89
CA ILE A 393 2.04 -3.02 -21.91
C ILE A 393 0.54 -2.68 -21.97
N ARG A 394 -0.33 -3.69 -22.07
CA ARG A 394 -1.80 -3.54 -22.11
C ARG A 394 -2.28 -2.69 -20.94
N TRP A 395 -1.83 -3.01 -19.73
CA TRP A 395 -2.38 -2.44 -18.51
C TRP A 395 -1.81 -1.07 -18.14
N TYR A 396 -0.50 -0.86 -18.30
CA TYR A 396 0.14 0.45 -18.09
C TYR A 396 -0.11 1.44 -19.26
N ASP A 397 -0.85 1.04 -20.29
CA ASP A 397 -1.50 1.95 -21.25
C ASP A 397 -3.02 2.12 -21.02
N SER A 398 -3.69 1.27 -20.23
CA SER A 398 -5.13 1.38 -19.93
C SER A 398 -5.51 2.72 -19.31
N LYS A 399 -6.44 3.44 -19.96
CA LYS A 399 -7.12 4.60 -19.36
C LYS A 399 -8.10 4.14 -18.25
N PRO A 400 -8.27 4.89 -17.14
CA PRO A 400 -7.63 6.17 -16.82
C PRO A 400 -6.27 6.04 -16.11
N PHE A 401 -5.91 4.85 -15.62
CA PHE A 401 -4.68 4.60 -14.84
C PHE A 401 -3.43 5.15 -15.53
N ALA A 402 -3.27 4.90 -16.83
CA ALA A 402 -2.11 5.32 -17.60
C ALA A 402 -1.95 6.85 -17.76
N ILE A 403 -3.02 7.63 -17.49
CA ILE A 403 -2.97 9.10 -17.43
C ILE A 403 -2.54 9.56 -16.03
N ALA A 404 -2.93 8.83 -14.98
CA ALA A 404 -2.50 9.08 -13.61
C ALA A 404 -1.01 8.72 -13.43
N ASN A 405 -0.55 7.58 -13.96
CA ASN A 405 0.83 7.13 -13.87
C ASN A 405 1.83 8.08 -14.56
N GLY A 406 1.41 8.81 -15.61
CA GLY A 406 2.23 9.85 -16.22
C GLY A 406 2.39 11.13 -15.37
N GLN A 407 1.52 11.36 -14.38
CA GLN A 407 1.43 12.62 -13.63
C GLN A 407 1.65 12.49 -12.12
N ILE A 408 1.43 11.30 -11.56
CA ILE A 408 1.60 10.98 -10.15
C ILE A 408 2.73 9.94 -10.06
N PRO A 409 3.88 10.28 -9.47
CA PRO A 409 4.96 9.33 -9.25
C PRO A 409 4.48 8.10 -8.48
N GLN A 410 4.68 6.90 -9.02
CA GLN A 410 4.43 5.64 -8.29
C GLN A 410 5.54 5.36 -7.26
N LEU A 411 5.24 4.54 -6.25
CA LEU A 411 6.20 3.82 -5.43
C LEU A 411 5.54 2.51 -5.03
N ASN A 412 6.02 1.39 -5.57
CA ASN A 412 5.34 0.10 -5.47
C ASN A 412 6.18 -0.95 -4.76
N ILE A 413 5.51 -1.87 -4.09
CA ILE A 413 5.96 -3.25 -3.91
C ILE A 413 5.07 -4.17 -4.77
N TRP A 414 5.53 -5.37 -5.07
CA TRP A 414 4.70 -6.43 -5.65
C TRP A 414 4.03 -7.33 -4.61
N ASP A 415 2.94 -7.98 -5.00
CA ASP A 415 2.33 -9.11 -4.29
C ASP A 415 2.16 -10.31 -5.26
N ASP A 416 1.48 -11.40 -4.89
CA ASP A 416 1.49 -12.61 -5.73
C ASP A 416 0.75 -12.48 -7.06
N HIS A 417 -0.32 -11.70 -7.21
CA HIS A 417 -0.95 -11.52 -8.53
C HIS A 417 -0.09 -10.70 -9.52
N ASP A 418 1.03 -10.09 -9.08
CA ASP A 418 2.07 -9.59 -9.99
C ASP A 418 2.88 -10.74 -10.62
N ILE A 419 2.89 -11.93 -10.00
CA ILE A 419 3.52 -13.17 -10.45
C ILE A 419 2.44 -14.16 -10.92
N ILE A 420 1.83 -14.86 -9.98
CA ILE A 420 0.64 -15.71 -10.10
C ILE A 420 0.05 -15.90 -8.70
N ASP A 421 -1.26 -15.71 -8.56
CA ASP A 421 -2.15 -16.24 -7.52
C ASP A 421 -1.53 -17.31 -6.57
N GLY A 422 -1.26 -16.95 -5.31
CA GLY A 422 -0.71 -17.81 -4.26
C GLY A 422 0.82 -18.03 -4.25
N PHE A 423 1.60 -17.29 -5.05
CA PHE A 423 3.05 -17.49 -5.17
C PHE A 423 3.80 -17.39 -3.83
N GLY A 424 4.58 -18.42 -3.51
CA GLY A 424 5.33 -18.57 -2.25
C GLY A 424 4.64 -19.46 -1.21
N SER A 425 3.31 -19.63 -1.29
CA SER A 425 2.50 -20.26 -0.24
C SER A 425 2.04 -21.69 -0.57
N TYR A 426 2.14 -22.09 -1.84
CA TYR A 426 2.08 -23.51 -2.21
C TYR A 426 3.18 -24.33 -1.49
N VAL A 427 3.00 -25.66 -1.47
CA VAL A 427 4.00 -26.57 -0.88
C VAL A 427 5.37 -26.45 -1.58
N ASP A 428 6.44 -26.40 -0.80
CA ASP A 428 7.83 -26.19 -1.26
C ASP A 428 8.21 -27.06 -2.48
N HIS A 429 7.92 -28.37 -2.45
CA HIS A 429 8.22 -29.28 -3.56
C HIS A 429 7.43 -29.03 -4.85
N PHE A 430 6.43 -28.14 -4.83
CA PHE A 430 5.70 -27.68 -6.01
C PHE A 430 6.18 -26.29 -6.45
N MET A 431 6.45 -25.39 -5.49
CA MET A 431 7.15 -24.11 -5.75
C MET A 431 8.55 -24.29 -6.37
N ARG A 432 9.21 -25.42 -6.07
CA ARG A 432 10.52 -25.79 -6.66
C ARG A 432 10.47 -26.34 -8.08
N CYS A 433 9.30 -26.58 -8.68
CA CYS A 433 9.28 -27.09 -10.06
C CYS A 433 9.70 -26.01 -11.06
N ASP A 434 10.23 -26.48 -12.18
CA ASP A 434 10.85 -25.70 -13.24
C ASP A 434 9.90 -24.59 -13.74
N VAL A 435 8.60 -24.90 -13.84
CA VAL A 435 7.54 -23.93 -14.21
C VAL A 435 7.38 -22.82 -13.17
N PHE A 436 7.35 -23.12 -11.87
CA PHE A 436 7.18 -22.11 -10.82
C PHE A 436 8.43 -21.22 -10.68
N ARG A 437 9.63 -21.80 -10.82
CA ARG A 437 10.89 -21.04 -10.85
C ARG A 437 10.95 -20.13 -12.07
N GLY A 438 10.62 -20.67 -13.25
CA GLY A 438 10.62 -19.95 -14.52
C GLY A 438 9.66 -18.75 -14.56
N ILE A 439 8.42 -18.90 -14.08
CA ILE A 439 7.50 -17.75 -13.98
C ILE A 439 7.91 -16.75 -12.91
N GLY A 440 8.52 -17.18 -11.81
CA GLY A 440 9.09 -16.28 -10.79
C GLY A 440 10.13 -15.34 -11.40
N GLY A 441 11.14 -15.90 -12.07
CA GLY A 441 12.18 -15.13 -12.77
C GLY A 441 11.64 -14.27 -13.93
N THR A 442 10.60 -14.73 -14.64
CA THR A 442 9.95 -13.96 -15.72
C THR A 442 9.17 -12.76 -15.17
N ALA A 443 8.35 -12.97 -14.13
CA ALA A 443 7.60 -11.90 -13.47
C ALA A 443 8.53 -10.86 -12.84
N HIS A 444 9.62 -11.30 -12.21
CA HIS A 444 10.59 -10.42 -11.56
C HIS A 444 11.25 -9.45 -12.54
N LYS A 445 11.60 -9.89 -13.77
CA LYS A 445 12.08 -8.99 -14.85
C LYS A 445 11.12 -7.85 -15.13
N TYR A 446 9.82 -8.14 -15.26
CA TYR A 446 8.84 -7.12 -15.62
C TYR A 446 8.42 -6.24 -14.44
N TYR A 447 8.44 -6.77 -13.21
CA TYR A 447 8.38 -5.96 -11.98
C TYR A 447 9.53 -4.95 -11.92
N MET A 448 10.77 -5.41 -12.09
CA MET A 448 11.97 -4.57 -12.06
C MET A 448 11.96 -3.51 -13.16
N LEU A 449 11.53 -3.86 -14.37
CA LEU A 449 11.42 -2.92 -15.50
C LEU A 449 10.29 -1.90 -15.34
N PHE A 450 9.04 -2.35 -15.20
CA PHE A 450 7.86 -1.46 -15.24
C PHE A 450 7.56 -0.76 -13.91
N GLN A 451 7.84 -1.41 -12.77
CA GLN A 451 7.49 -0.86 -11.46
C GLN A 451 8.67 -0.12 -10.81
N GLN A 452 9.88 -0.71 -10.87
CA GLN A 452 11.08 -0.15 -10.23
C GLN A 452 11.95 0.72 -11.17
N HIS A 453 11.77 0.65 -12.49
CA HIS A 453 12.62 1.30 -13.50
C HIS A 453 14.11 0.89 -13.42
N MET A 454 14.35 -0.38 -13.09
CA MET A 454 15.68 -1.00 -13.02
C MET A 454 15.89 -2.02 -14.16
N ALA A 455 17.14 -2.35 -14.45
CA ALA A 455 17.45 -3.45 -15.36
C ALA A 455 17.08 -4.80 -14.70
N PRO A 456 16.57 -5.77 -15.48
CA PRO A 456 16.26 -7.10 -14.96
C PRO A 456 17.55 -7.86 -14.61
N PRO A 457 17.52 -8.75 -13.62
CA PRO A 457 18.72 -9.41 -13.11
C PRO A 457 19.06 -10.71 -13.87
N PRO A 458 20.24 -11.32 -13.62
CA PRO A 458 20.71 -12.51 -14.33
C PRO A 458 19.78 -13.74 -14.34
N SER A 459 19.05 -14.04 -13.26
CA SER A 459 18.25 -15.28 -13.18
C SER A 459 17.08 -15.35 -14.14
N THR A 460 16.55 -14.22 -14.63
CA THR A 460 15.55 -14.26 -15.71
C THR A 460 16.11 -14.90 -16.97
N TYR A 461 17.44 -14.88 -17.12
CA TYR A 461 18.18 -15.51 -18.20
C TYR A 461 18.75 -16.87 -17.79
N THR A 462 18.37 -17.49 -16.67
CA THR A 462 18.76 -18.88 -16.39
C THR A 462 17.65 -19.86 -16.80
N SER A 463 17.87 -20.58 -17.91
CA SER A 463 17.19 -21.85 -18.19
C SER A 463 17.84 -22.98 -17.37
N ASP A 464 17.58 -24.24 -17.71
CA ASP A 464 18.34 -25.40 -17.19
C ASP A 464 19.80 -25.46 -17.72
N HIS A 465 20.38 -24.31 -18.06
CA HIS A 465 21.77 -24.13 -18.45
C HIS A 465 22.68 -24.53 -17.28
N ILE A 466 23.57 -25.49 -17.53
CA ILE A 466 24.67 -25.84 -16.63
C ILE A 466 25.94 -25.54 -17.41
N ASP A 467 26.76 -24.62 -16.91
CA ASP A 467 28.06 -24.30 -17.52
C ASP A 467 28.97 -25.53 -17.53
N SER A 468 29.93 -25.57 -18.45
CA SER A 468 30.76 -26.76 -18.76
C SER A 468 31.47 -27.38 -17.54
N ASP A 469 31.71 -26.56 -16.52
CA ASP A 469 32.51 -26.88 -15.34
C ASP A 469 31.64 -27.02 -14.07
N GLY A 470 30.32 -26.83 -14.18
CA GLY A 470 29.35 -27.08 -13.11
C GLY A 470 29.26 -26.03 -12.00
N GLU A 471 29.86 -24.84 -12.20
CA GLU A 471 29.65 -23.69 -11.32
C GLU A 471 28.28 -23.01 -11.56
N ALA A 472 27.97 -21.96 -10.79
CA ALA A 472 26.71 -21.25 -10.89
C ALA A 472 26.53 -20.65 -12.31
N PRO A 473 25.45 -20.99 -13.04
CA PRO A 473 25.34 -20.63 -14.44
C PRO A 473 25.23 -19.13 -14.61
N GLY A 474 25.97 -18.61 -15.59
CA GLY A 474 25.80 -17.23 -16.04
C GLY A 474 24.46 -17.01 -16.73
N PRO A 475 24.17 -15.77 -17.20
CA PRO A 475 23.07 -15.52 -18.11
C PRO A 475 23.17 -16.43 -19.34
N ASP A 476 22.12 -17.20 -19.63
CA ASP A 476 22.05 -18.14 -20.76
C ASP A 476 22.36 -17.41 -22.08
N PRO A 477 23.45 -17.78 -22.77
CA PRO A 477 23.84 -17.12 -24.02
C PRO A 477 22.76 -17.17 -25.09
N HIS A 478 21.86 -18.16 -25.06
CA HIS A 478 20.72 -18.25 -25.99
C HIS A 478 19.67 -17.18 -25.74
N GLN A 479 19.43 -16.81 -24.47
CA GLN A 479 18.47 -15.78 -24.10
C GLN A 479 19.04 -14.36 -24.25
N LEU A 480 20.36 -14.24 -24.25
CA LEU A 480 21.05 -13.00 -24.61
C LEU A 480 21.21 -12.74 -26.12
N VAL A 481 20.80 -13.67 -27.00
CA VAL A 481 20.86 -13.47 -28.47
C VAL A 481 20.02 -12.27 -28.90
N ASP A 482 20.67 -11.27 -29.50
CA ASP A 482 20.11 -9.96 -29.87
C ASP A 482 19.46 -9.20 -28.70
N THR A 483 19.79 -9.55 -27.46
CA THR A 483 19.29 -8.90 -26.25
C THR A 483 20.37 -8.00 -25.65
N PHE A 484 19.98 -6.80 -25.23
CA PHE A 484 20.79 -5.97 -24.33
C PHE A 484 20.15 -5.93 -22.94
N VAL A 485 20.97 -6.09 -21.92
CA VAL A 485 20.65 -5.86 -20.52
C VAL A 485 21.68 -4.86 -19.99
N ALA A 486 21.26 -3.84 -19.24
CA ALA A 486 22.20 -2.97 -18.54
C ALA A 486 22.61 -3.59 -17.20
N GLU A 487 23.82 -3.27 -16.74
CA GLU A 487 24.27 -3.60 -15.38
C GLU A 487 23.23 -3.14 -14.34
N PRO A 488 22.78 -4.02 -13.41
CA PRO A 488 21.93 -3.63 -12.30
C PRO A 488 22.55 -2.52 -11.47
N ARG A 489 21.74 -1.50 -11.15
CA ARG A 489 22.14 -0.33 -10.34
C ARG A 489 21.06 -0.04 -9.30
N PRO A 490 21.03 -0.79 -8.17
CA PRO A 490 20.15 -0.46 -7.06
C PRO A 490 20.41 0.97 -6.59
N ASP A 491 19.36 1.78 -6.56
CA ASP A 491 19.37 3.13 -6.01
C ASP A 491 19.45 3.08 -4.47
N GLN A 492 19.88 4.16 -3.81
CA GLN A 492 20.17 4.20 -2.37
C GLN A 492 18.94 3.96 -1.47
N GLN A 493 17.73 3.95 -2.04
CA GLN A 493 16.51 3.60 -1.32
C GLN A 493 16.42 2.11 -0.95
N TYR A 494 17.05 1.22 -1.73
CA TYR A 494 16.83 -0.21 -1.56
C TYR A 494 17.61 -0.80 -0.38
N VAL A 495 16.96 -1.72 0.35
CA VAL A 495 17.57 -2.61 1.33
C VAL A 495 17.47 -4.02 0.74
N VAL A 496 18.55 -4.42 0.07
CA VAL A 496 18.64 -5.71 -0.62
C VAL A 496 18.86 -6.83 0.39
N GLY A 497 18.08 -7.91 0.30
CA GLY A 497 18.21 -9.10 1.17
C GLY A 497 19.57 -9.79 1.03
N THR A 498 20.05 -10.46 2.08
CA THR A 498 21.41 -11.07 2.07
C THR A 498 21.53 -12.28 1.15
N GLU A 499 20.47 -13.07 1.03
CA GLU A 499 20.45 -14.35 0.31
C GLU A 499 19.39 -14.35 -0.80
N PRO A 500 19.60 -15.06 -1.92
CA PRO A 500 18.57 -15.23 -2.94
C PRO A 500 17.36 -16.03 -2.44
N GLY A 501 16.16 -15.56 -2.78
CA GLY A 501 14.90 -16.21 -2.44
C GLY A 501 14.74 -17.61 -3.06
N PRO A 502 14.04 -18.55 -2.38
CA PRO A 502 14.14 -19.98 -2.66
C PRO A 502 13.52 -20.42 -3.99
N TYR A 503 12.67 -19.58 -4.59
CA TYR A 503 11.90 -19.89 -5.79
C TYR A 503 12.17 -18.92 -6.95
N VAL A 504 12.27 -17.61 -6.66
CA VAL A 504 12.64 -16.57 -7.65
C VAL A 504 14.14 -16.59 -7.96
N ALA A 505 14.98 -17.10 -7.05
CA ALA A 505 16.44 -17.14 -7.15
C ALA A 505 17.12 -15.75 -7.27
N GLU A 506 16.47 -14.71 -6.74
CA GLU A 506 16.97 -13.32 -6.67
C GLU A 506 16.92 -12.79 -5.24
N HIS A 507 17.68 -11.75 -4.95
CA HIS A 507 17.63 -11.05 -3.66
C HIS A 507 16.37 -10.18 -3.55
N SER A 508 15.80 -10.05 -2.34
CA SER A 508 14.63 -9.19 -2.13
C SER A 508 14.96 -7.70 -2.27
N TYR A 509 14.02 -6.91 -2.78
CA TYR A 509 14.18 -5.45 -2.99
C TYR A 509 13.24 -4.64 -2.09
N ASN A 510 13.56 -4.61 -0.80
CA ASN A 510 12.87 -3.79 0.19
C ASN A 510 13.21 -2.30 0.00
N ILE A 511 12.34 -1.38 0.42
CA ILE A 511 12.45 0.06 0.14
C ILE A 511 12.48 0.86 1.45
N TYR A 512 13.41 1.81 1.57
CA TYR A 512 13.32 2.94 2.50
C TYR A 512 13.31 4.26 1.72
N SER A 513 12.23 5.03 1.84
CA SER A 513 12.07 6.31 1.16
C SER A 513 11.48 7.38 2.08
N ARG A 514 12.12 8.54 2.16
CA ARG A 514 11.54 9.73 2.79
C ARG A 514 10.36 10.24 1.94
N LEU A 515 9.29 10.73 2.56
CA LEU A 515 8.10 11.27 1.87
C LEU A 515 7.87 12.75 2.27
N GLY A 516 8.86 13.59 1.95
CA GLY A 516 8.88 15.01 2.33
C GLY A 516 9.44 15.26 3.73
N ALA A 517 9.02 16.36 4.35
CA ALA A 517 9.69 16.89 5.54
C ALA A 517 9.61 16.00 6.79
N ARG A 518 8.48 15.32 7.07
CA ARG A 518 8.28 14.61 8.35
C ARG A 518 7.67 13.20 8.24
N VAL A 519 7.46 12.68 7.03
CA VAL A 519 7.00 11.32 6.79
C VAL A 519 8.13 10.49 6.16
N ALA A 520 8.25 9.22 6.53
CA ALA A 520 9.10 8.22 5.88
C ALA A 520 8.31 6.93 5.63
N LEU A 521 8.75 6.13 4.66
CA LEU A 521 8.14 4.86 4.28
C LEU A 521 9.17 3.72 4.28
N VAL A 522 8.72 2.54 4.70
CA VAL A 522 9.37 1.25 4.56
C VAL A 522 8.45 0.33 3.75
N GLY A 523 8.89 -0.14 2.59
CA GLY A 523 8.21 -1.20 1.83
C GLY A 523 8.93 -2.53 1.98
N ILE A 524 8.21 -3.59 2.31
CA ILE A 524 8.78 -4.94 2.42
C ILE A 524 8.43 -5.77 1.18
N ASP A 525 9.45 -6.37 0.56
CA ASP A 525 9.30 -7.36 -0.50
C ASP A 525 8.93 -8.71 0.14
N ALA A 526 7.63 -8.91 0.30
CA ALA A 526 7.04 -10.05 0.99
C ALA A 526 6.81 -11.27 0.08
N ARG A 527 7.43 -11.33 -1.12
CA ARG A 527 7.25 -12.42 -2.10
C ARG A 527 8.54 -13.04 -2.61
N THR A 528 9.64 -12.31 -2.76
CA THR A 528 10.91 -12.89 -3.27
C THR A 528 11.44 -14.01 -2.36
N GLU A 529 11.46 -13.78 -1.05
CA GLU A 529 11.96 -14.73 -0.04
C GLU A 529 10.89 -15.70 0.48
N ARG A 530 9.61 -15.49 0.12
CA ARG A 530 8.46 -16.13 0.76
C ARG A 530 8.46 -17.64 0.61
N THR A 531 8.17 -18.30 1.72
CA THR A 531 7.68 -19.69 1.79
C THR A 531 6.40 -19.73 2.62
N ARG A 532 5.63 -20.83 2.51
CA ARG A 532 4.47 -21.14 3.38
C ARG A 532 4.75 -21.09 4.90
N HIS A 533 6.00 -20.97 5.34
CA HIS A 533 6.40 -20.99 6.75
C HIS A 533 7.14 -19.74 7.22
N GLN A 534 7.52 -18.83 6.31
CA GLN A 534 8.32 -17.63 6.57
C GLN A 534 8.17 -16.66 5.39
N VAL A 535 7.89 -15.37 5.64
CA VAL A 535 7.74 -14.35 4.59
C VAL A 535 9.10 -13.78 4.15
N ASN A 536 9.96 -13.44 5.11
CA ASN A 536 11.31 -12.91 4.84
C ASN A 536 12.37 -13.56 5.75
N TYR A 537 13.64 -13.50 5.35
CA TYR A 537 14.76 -13.94 6.20
C TYR A 537 14.91 -13.03 7.44
N PRO A 538 15.18 -13.58 8.63
CA PRO A 538 15.50 -12.78 9.82
C PRO A 538 16.61 -11.76 9.58
N GLU A 539 17.62 -12.14 8.79
CA GLU A 539 18.75 -11.30 8.36
C GLU A 539 18.29 -10.12 7.48
N THR A 540 17.29 -10.34 6.60
CA THR A 540 16.66 -9.28 5.80
C THR A 540 15.87 -8.32 6.69
N TYR A 541 15.11 -8.80 7.69
CA TYR A 541 14.46 -7.92 8.68
C TYR A 541 15.49 -7.10 9.46
N ASP A 542 16.59 -7.69 9.91
CA ASP A 542 17.66 -6.98 10.62
C ASP A 542 18.30 -5.88 9.76
N LEU A 543 18.51 -6.11 8.45
CA LEU A 543 18.96 -5.07 7.52
C LEU A 543 17.94 -3.92 7.40
N ILE A 544 16.65 -4.24 7.23
CA ILE A 544 15.56 -3.25 7.13
C ILE A 544 15.53 -2.38 8.40
N PHE A 545 15.45 -3.01 9.57
CA PHE A 545 15.35 -2.27 10.83
C PHE A 545 16.64 -1.51 11.17
N LYS A 546 17.82 -2.03 10.82
CA LYS A 546 19.09 -1.29 10.92
C LYS A 546 19.09 -0.03 10.05
N ARG A 547 18.58 -0.11 8.81
CA ARG A 547 18.42 1.08 7.94
C ARG A 547 17.47 2.09 8.57
N VAL A 548 16.28 1.65 9.01
CA VAL A 548 15.27 2.50 9.64
C VAL A 548 15.83 3.23 10.87
N ARG A 549 16.51 2.52 11.78
CA ARG A 549 17.12 3.15 12.98
C ARG A 549 18.20 4.17 12.62
N SER A 550 19.01 3.90 11.59
CA SER A 550 20.03 4.84 11.09
C SER A 550 19.39 6.13 10.57
N GLU A 551 18.37 6.01 9.72
CA GLU A 551 17.71 7.15 9.06
C GLU A 551 16.87 7.98 10.03
N LEU A 552 16.14 7.34 10.94
CA LEU A 552 15.42 8.02 12.01
C LEU A 552 16.38 8.70 13.01
N GLY A 553 17.52 8.08 13.32
CA GLY A 553 18.57 8.67 14.14
C GLY A 553 19.21 9.91 13.49
N ALA A 554 19.48 9.87 12.18
CA ALA A 554 19.95 11.03 11.43
C ALA A 554 18.89 12.14 11.41
N ALA A 555 17.63 11.81 11.10
CA ALA A 555 16.54 12.78 11.04
C ALA A 555 16.23 13.42 12.41
N ALA A 556 16.28 12.66 13.51
CA ALA A 556 16.03 13.15 14.87
C ALA A 556 17.03 14.23 15.32
N ASN A 557 18.24 14.22 14.78
CA ASN A 557 19.28 15.23 15.02
C ASN A 557 19.24 16.41 14.01
N SER A 558 18.28 16.41 13.09
CA SER A 558 18.12 17.44 12.05
C SER A 558 17.06 18.48 12.41
N ARG A 559 16.90 19.51 11.57
CA ARG A 559 15.78 20.47 11.66
C ARG A 559 14.42 19.88 11.26
N GLN A 560 14.41 18.67 10.69
CA GLN A 560 13.22 17.99 10.16
C GLN A 560 13.18 16.54 10.68
N PRO A 561 12.87 16.35 11.97
CA PRO A 561 12.68 15.01 12.53
C PRO A 561 11.44 14.36 11.90
N ILE A 562 11.58 13.09 11.48
CA ILE A 562 10.44 12.27 11.08
C ILE A 562 9.45 12.15 12.26
N LYS A 563 8.15 12.17 11.94
CA LYS A 563 7.04 12.01 12.90
C LYS A 563 6.10 10.87 12.54
N HIS A 564 6.01 10.50 11.27
CA HIS A 564 5.26 9.33 10.83
C HIS A 564 6.16 8.37 10.06
N LEU A 565 6.14 7.10 10.46
CA LEU A 565 6.75 5.99 9.74
C LEU A 565 5.64 5.14 9.14
N ILE A 566 5.59 5.07 7.82
CA ILE A 566 4.65 4.23 7.07
C ILE A 566 5.32 2.88 6.80
N LEU A 567 4.72 1.79 7.24
CA LEU A 567 5.04 0.45 6.76
C LEU A 567 4.08 0.11 5.62
N LEU A 568 4.60 -0.36 4.49
CA LEU A 568 3.85 -0.87 3.36
C LEU A 568 4.05 -2.39 3.26
N LEU A 569 2.94 -3.11 3.34
CA LEU A 569 2.83 -4.55 3.11
C LEU A 569 1.81 -4.77 2.00
N GLY A 570 1.93 -5.88 1.25
CA GLY A 570 0.86 -6.31 0.35
C GLY A 570 -0.33 -6.82 1.17
N ILE A 571 -0.10 -7.88 1.95
CA ILE A 571 -1.11 -8.50 2.84
C ILE A 571 -1.32 -7.69 4.14
N PRO A 572 -2.58 -7.43 4.57
CA PRO A 572 -2.87 -6.67 5.79
C PRO A 572 -2.61 -7.46 7.08
N ILE A 573 -2.01 -6.79 8.07
CA ILE A 573 -1.49 -7.43 9.28
C ILE A 573 -2.45 -7.40 10.48
N ALA A 574 -3.38 -6.44 10.55
CA ALA A 574 -4.36 -6.29 11.64
C ALA A 574 -5.80 -6.60 11.17
N TYR A 575 -6.01 -7.82 10.66
CA TYR A 575 -7.26 -8.27 10.03
C TYR A 575 -7.95 -9.41 10.83
N PRO A 576 -9.28 -9.66 10.68
CA PRO A 576 -9.96 -10.72 11.42
C PRO A 576 -9.43 -12.11 11.07
N ARG A 577 -9.10 -12.90 12.10
CA ARG A 577 -8.45 -14.21 11.94
C ARG A 577 -9.38 -15.22 11.26
N LEU A 578 -8.99 -15.72 10.10
CA LEU A 578 -9.80 -16.59 9.25
C LEU A 578 -9.66 -18.10 9.56
N THR A 579 -8.82 -18.51 10.52
CA THR A 579 -8.59 -19.93 10.87
C THR A 579 -9.84 -20.73 11.28
N TRP A 580 -10.94 -20.06 11.65
CA TRP A 580 -12.23 -20.71 11.88
C TRP A 580 -12.91 -21.14 10.56
N LEU A 581 -12.66 -20.41 9.47
CA LEU A 581 -13.18 -20.66 8.13
C LEU A 581 -12.49 -21.88 7.51
N GLU A 582 -11.18 -22.05 7.74
CA GLU A 582 -10.47 -23.30 7.41
C GLU A 582 -11.21 -24.53 7.95
N ASN A 583 -11.62 -24.49 9.22
CA ASN A 583 -12.31 -25.60 9.88
C ASN A 583 -13.71 -25.88 9.30
N VAL A 584 -14.34 -24.88 8.68
CA VAL A 584 -15.57 -25.06 7.90
C VAL A 584 -15.25 -25.64 6.52
N LEU A 585 -14.25 -25.10 5.80
CA LEU A 585 -13.86 -25.50 4.44
C LEU A 585 -13.22 -26.90 4.36
N ARG A 586 -12.59 -27.34 5.45
CA ARG A 586 -12.07 -28.70 5.67
C ARG A 586 -13.15 -29.67 6.22
N SER A 587 -14.39 -29.21 6.47
CA SER A 587 -15.47 -30.05 7.03
C SER A 587 -16.01 -31.09 6.05
N PRO A 588 -16.31 -32.34 6.49
CA PRO A 588 -16.98 -33.34 5.66
C PRO A 588 -18.32 -32.88 5.06
N MET A 589 -19.00 -31.90 5.67
CA MET A 589 -20.28 -31.36 5.17
C MET A 589 -20.16 -30.59 3.84
N ILE A 590 -18.93 -30.20 3.44
CA ILE A 590 -18.64 -29.61 2.12
C ILE A 590 -18.33 -30.68 1.06
N GLY A 591 -18.19 -31.95 1.46
CA GLY A 591 -18.01 -33.09 0.55
C GLY A 591 -19.01 -33.14 -0.62
N PRO A 592 -20.33 -32.94 -0.42
CA PRO A 592 -21.30 -32.87 -1.51
C PRO A 592 -21.07 -31.72 -2.51
N VAL A 593 -20.62 -30.55 -2.03
CA VAL A 593 -20.31 -29.39 -2.89
C VAL A 593 -19.05 -29.64 -3.70
N LYS A 594 -17.98 -30.14 -3.05
CA LYS A 594 -16.75 -30.58 -3.73
C LYS A 594 -17.01 -31.68 -4.77
N PHE A 595 -17.95 -32.59 -4.49
CA PHE A 595 -18.41 -33.61 -5.44
C PHE A 595 -19.17 -33.01 -6.62
N LEU A 596 -20.13 -32.10 -6.38
CA LEU A 596 -20.90 -31.43 -7.44
C LEU A 596 -19.99 -30.64 -8.38
N HIS A 597 -19.08 -29.82 -7.84
CA HIS A 597 -18.10 -29.08 -8.64
C HIS A 597 -17.25 -30.02 -9.51
N ARG A 598 -16.60 -31.01 -8.89
CA ARG A 598 -15.74 -32.00 -9.58
C ARG A 598 -16.48 -32.89 -10.57
N ARG A 599 -17.80 -33.04 -10.47
CA ARG A 599 -18.61 -33.95 -11.30
C ARG A 599 -19.36 -33.25 -12.44
N PHE A 600 -19.64 -31.96 -12.31
CA PHE A 600 -20.53 -31.20 -13.21
C PHE A 600 -20.07 -29.77 -13.56
N GLY A 601 -18.96 -29.26 -13.01
CA GLY A 601 -18.45 -27.90 -13.29
C GLY A 601 -19.25 -26.75 -12.62
N LEU A 602 -20.31 -27.06 -11.89
CA LEU A 602 -21.10 -26.09 -11.13
C LEU A 602 -20.36 -25.73 -9.83
N GLY A 603 -19.76 -24.53 -9.78
CA GLY A 603 -19.06 -24.00 -8.60
C GLY A 603 -17.70 -23.34 -8.85
N GLY A 604 -17.40 -22.87 -10.07
CA GLY A 604 -16.16 -22.14 -10.35
C GLY A 604 -16.03 -20.83 -9.56
N GLY A 605 -14.82 -20.51 -9.12
CA GLY A 605 -14.53 -19.35 -8.24
C GLY A 605 -14.61 -19.64 -6.74
N LEU A 606 -14.44 -20.90 -6.32
CA LEU A 606 -14.35 -21.33 -4.91
C LEU A 606 -13.37 -22.49 -4.66
N PHE A 607 -12.62 -23.01 -5.64
CA PHE A 607 -11.76 -24.20 -5.46
C PHE A 607 -10.50 -24.19 -6.31
N ASN A 608 -9.32 -24.19 -5.66
CA ASN A 608 -8.05 -24.05 -6.34
C ASN A 608 -7.77 -25.25 -7.26
N HIS A 609 -7.49 -24.95 -8.52
CA HIS A 609 -7.19 -25.93 -9.55
C HIS A 609 -5.80 -26.57 -9.39
N PHE A 610 -4.93 -26.03 -8.51
CA PHE A 610 -3.61 -26.59 -8.28
C PHE A 610 -3.65 -27.87 -7.44
N ASP A 611 -4.09 -27.89 -6.18
CA ASP A 611 -4.10 -29.11 -5.35
C ASP A 611 -5.50 -29.69 -5.04
N GLY A 612 -6.57 -28.93 -5.29
CA GLY A 612 -7.93 -29.28 -4.89
C GLY A 612 -8.35 -28.78 -3.49
N SER A 613 -7.66 -27.76 -2.98
CA SER A 613 -8.10 -26.92 -1.88
C SER A 613 -9.41 -26.18 -2.22
N VAL A 614 -9.81 -25.25 -1.33
CA VAL A 614 -10.76 -24.18 -1.64
C VAL A 614 -9.88 -22.99 -2.02
N ASP A 615 -10.21 -22.14 -3.01
CA ASP A 615 -9.36 -20.95 -3.32
C ASP A 615 -9.06 -20.21 -2.00
N LEU A 616 -10.16 -19.90 -1.30
CA LEU A 616 -10.29 -19.38 0.07
C LEU A 616 -9.71 -20.26 1.22
N LEU A 617 -8.79 -21.20 0.96
CA LEU A 617 -7.96 -21.88 1.95
C LEU A 617 -6.49 -21.47 1.86
N ASP A 618 -6.00 -21.18 0.66
CA ASP A 618 -4.59 -20.83 0.45
C ASP A 618 -4.36 -19.36 0.89
N ASP A 619 -5.28 -18.45 0.56
CA ASP A 619 -5.43 -17.09 1.12
C ASP A 619 -5.29 -17.05 2.67
N LEU A 620 -5.72 -18.13 3.35
CA LEU A 620 -5.76 -18.19 4.82
C LEU A 620 -4.42 -18.60 5.45
N ASP A 621 -3.56 -19.28 4.69
CA ASP A 621 -2.17 -19.57 5.06
C ASP A 621 -1.25 -18.39 4.65
N ASP A 622 -1.56 -17.67 3.56
CA ASP A 622 -0.86 -16.46 3.10
C ASP A 622 -0.88 -15.29 4.08
N HIS A 623 -1.99 -15.14 4.80
CA HIS A 623 -2.20 -14.10 5.80
C HIS A 623 -1.13 -14.11 6.91
N TYR A 624 -0.59 -12.94 7.28
CA TYR A 624 0.20 -12.77 8.51
C TYR A 624 -0.52 -13.27 9.78
N THR A 625 -1.87 -13.31 9.77
CA THR A 625 -2.70 -13.82 10.87
C THR A 625 -2.85 -15.35 10.93
N ALA A 626 -2.26 -16.07 9.97
CA ALA A 626 -2.19 -17.53 9.91
C ALA A 626 -1.41 -18.12 11.09
N ARG A 627 -1.52 -19.44 11.27
CA ARG A 627 -0.83 -20.14 12.38
C ARG A 627 0.69 -20.22 12.17
N THR A 628 1.15 -20.22 10.92
CA THR A 628 2.57 -20.25 10.51
C THR A 628 3.25 -18.93 10.84
N HIS A 629 2.81 -17.84 10.22
CA HIS A 629 3.45 -16.51 10.28
C HIS A 629 3.24 -15.76 11.62
N LYS A 630 2.60 -16.38 12.62
CA LYS A 630 2.25 -15.69 13.87
C LYS A 630 3.48 -15.23 14.69
N SER A 631 4.60 -15.95 14.65
CA SER A 631 5.83 -15.56 15.38
C SER A 631 6.48 -14.35 14.70
N GLU A 632 6.82 -14.53 13.42
CA GLU A 632 7.31 -13.49 12.50
C GLU A 632 6.48 -12.19 12.58
N ARG A 633 5.14 -12.30 12.49
CA ARG A 633 4.22 -11.16 12.70
C ARG A 633 4.40 -10.49 14.06
N ALA A 634 4.56 -11.26 15.13
CA ALA A 634 4.71 -10.70 16.47
C ALA A 634 6.06 -10.01 16.65
N GLU A 635 7.12 -10.57 16.10
CA GLU A 635 8.48 -10.02 16.11
C GLU A 635 8.55 -8.71 15.30
N LEU A 636 8.00 -8.70 14.08
CA LEU A 636 7.81 -7.51 13.23
C LEU A 636 7.03 -6.39 13.96
N MET A 637 5.92 -6.73 14.63
CA MET A 637 5.13 -5.74 15.40
C MET A 637 5.83 -5.26 16.68
N LEU A 638 6.69 -6.07 17.30
CA LEU A 638 7.48 -5.66 18.47
C LEU A 638 8.65 -4.74 18.06
N GLN A 639 9.38 -5.07 16.99
CA GLN A 639 10.45 -4.20 16.47
C GLN A 639 9.93 -2.79 16.11
N LEU A 640 8.73 -2.69 15.52
CA LEU A 640 8.09 -1.39 15.26
C LEU A 640 7.67 -0.66 16.53
N GLN A 641 7.23 -1.36 17.58
CA GLN A 641 6.86 -0.74 18.86
C GLN A 641 8.10 -0.15 19.56
N ASP A 642 9.23 -0.86 19.49
CA ASP A 642 10.50 -0.38 20.01
C ASP A 642 10.99 0.84 19.21
N ILE A 643 10.97 0.79 17.87
CA ILE A 643 11.34 1.93 17.00
C ILE A 643 10.44 3.15 17.26
N ALA A 644 9.12 2.95 17.43
CA ALA A 644 8.19 4.01 17.78
C ALA A 644 8.57 4.71 19.09
N ALA A 645 8.93 3.94 20.13
CA ALA A 645 9.38 4.46 21.43
C ALA A 645 10.79 5.09 21.38
N GLU A 646 11.69 4.52 20.59
CA GLU A 646 13.10 4.92 20.46
C GLU A 646 13.24 6.30 19.80
N PHE A 647 12.47 6.55 18.72
CA PHE A 647 12.56 7.79 17.94
C PHE A 647 11.35 8.73 18.11
N SER A 648 10.35 8.35 18.91
CA SER A 648 9.11 9.11 19.10
C SER A 648 8.37 9.36 17.77
N VAL A 649 8.21 8.27 16.99
CA VAL A 649 7.55 8.26 15.67
C VAL A 649 6.27 7.44 15.70
N ARG A 650 5.21 7.95 15.06
CA ARG A 650 3.94 7.23 14.90
C ARG A 650 4.07 6.23 13.74
N VAL A 651 3.81 4.95 14.01
CA VAL A 651 3.75 3.94 12.94
C VAL A 651 2.33 3.86 12.37
N THR A 652 2.23 3.90 11.04
CA THR A 652 1.02 3.64 10.25
C THR A 652 1.32 2.50 9.28
N ILE A 653 0.37 1.58 9.07
CA ILE A 653 0.59 0.39 8.24
C ILE A 653 -0.41 0.42 7.08
N LEU A 654 0.08 0.28 5.85
CA LEU A 654 -0.71 0.15 4.63
C LEU A 654 -0.74 -1.32 4.22
N GLY A 655 -1.92 -1.81 3.81
CA GLY A 655 -2.13 -3.16 3.31
C GLY A 655 -3.30 -3.23 2.33
N GLY A 656 -3.24 -4.18 1.40
CA GLY A 656 -4.16 -4.40 0.29
C GLY A 656 -4.72 -5.82 0.30
N ASP A 657 -4.49 -6.55 -0.80
CA ASP A 657 -4.80 -7.98 -1.02
C ASP A 657 -6.30 -8.35 -0.87
N VAL A 658 -6.85 -8.33 0.34
CA VAL A 658 -8.13 -8.96 0.75
C VAL A 658 -9.43 -8.40 0.14
N HIS A 659 -9.32 -7.51 -0.86
CA HIS A 659 -10.39 -6.77 -1.56
C HIS A 659 -11.45 -6.09 -0.67
N LEU A 660 -11.22 -5.96 0.64
CA LEU A 660 -12.20 -5.49 1.62
C LEU A 660 -11.68 -4.31 2.43
N ALA A 661 -12.32 -3.15 2.28
CA ALA A 661 -11.97 -1.96 3.02
C ALA A 661 -12.16 -2.18 4.53
N ALA A 662 -11.13 -1.91 5.31
CA ALA A 662 -11.16 -2.01 6.76
C ALA A 662 -10.15 -1.04 7.41
N LEU A 663 -10.29 -0.85 8.72
CA LEU A 663 -9.34 -0.10 9.53
C LEU A 663 -8.97 -0.92 10.76
N GLY A 664 -7.84 -1.63 10.67
CA GLY A 664 -7.25 -2.36 11.78
C GLY A 664 -6.46 -1.43 12.69
N ARG A 665 -6.24 -1.84 13.94
CA ARG A 665 -5.31 -1.16 14.85
C ARG A 665 -4.72 -2.08 15.91
N PHE A 666 -3.49 -1.78 16.29
CA PHE A 666 -2.88 -2.17 17.56
C PHE A 666 -3.00 -0.99 18.54
N TYR A 667 -3.03 -1.25 19.84
CA TYR A 667 -3.06 -0.23 20.90
C TYR A 667 -2.71 -0.84 22.27
N SER A 668 -2.24 -0.01 23.21
CA SER A 668 -2.03 -0.43 24.59
C SER A 668 -3.33 -0.91 25.24
N ASN A 669 -3.25 -2.02 25.97
CA ASN A 669 -4.36 -2.63 26.70
C ASN A 669 -5.11 -1.57 27.53
N PRO A 670 -6.43 -1.35 27.35
CA PRO A 670 -7.18 -0.25 27.97
C PRO A 670 -7.11 -0.16 29.50
N LYS A 671 -6.72 -1.25 30.18
CA LYS A 671 -6.46 -1.27 31.63
C LYS A 671 -5.26 -0.41 32.04
N LEU A 672 -4.28 -0.23 31.15
CA LEU A 672 -3.07 0.57 31.35
C LEU A 672 -3.33 2.07 31.27
N LYS A 673 -4.43 2.48 30.61
CA LYS A 673 -4.88 3.88 30.43
C LYS A 673 -3.86 4.83 29.79
N VAL A 674 -2.97 4.30 28.95
CA VAL A 674 -1.99 5.10 28.20
C VAL A 674 -2.73 6.03 27.22
N PRO A 675 -2.50 7.35 27.23
CA PRO A 675 -2.97 8.27 26.20
C PRO A 675 -2.40 7.89 24.83
N VAL A 676 -3.19 7.95 23.76
CA VAL A 676 -2.74 7.45 22.44
C VAL A 676 -1.58 8.28 21.89
N GLU A 677 -1.57 9.57 22.21
CA GLU A 677 -0.51 10.52 21.93
C GLU A 677 0.85 10.12 22.56
N GLU A 678 0.85 9.31 23.62
CA GLU A 678 2.04 8.77 24.29
C GLU A 678 2.24 7.25 24.02
N ASP A 679 1.23 6.57 23.48
CA ASP A 679 1.22 5.12 23.24
C ASP A 679 2.04 4.73 22.00
N ASN A 680 3.24 4.20 22.21
CA ASN A 680 4.09 3.61 21.17
C ASN A 680 3.51 2.34 20.52
N ARG A 681 2.45 1.76 21.11
CA ARG A 681 1.74 0.57 20.60
C ARG A 681 0.53 0.92 19.76
N TYR A 682 0.08 2.17 19.76
CA TYR A 682 -0.98 2.60 18.85
C TYR A 682 -0.45 2.69 17.42
N MET A 683 -0.91 1.77 16.58
CA MET A 683 -0.58 1.69 15.16
C MET A 683 -1.85 1.41 14.38
N ALA A 684 -2.22 2.30 13.47
CA ALA A 684 -3.36 2.09 12.59
C ALA A 684 -2.92 1.33 11.33
N ASN A 685 -3.66 0.30 10.95
CA ASN A 685 -3.51 -0.42 9.69
C ASN A 685 -4.65 -0.04 8.75
N ILE A 686 -4.35 0.80 7.77
CA ILE A 686 -5.25 1.18 6.70
C ILE A 686 -5.29 0.01 5.72
N ILE A 687 -6.48 -0.55 5.49
CA ILE A 687 -6.67 -1.68 4.57
C ILE A 687 -7.49 -1.18 3.39
N SER A 688 -6.84 -1.04 2.23
CA SER A 688 -7.53 -0.71 0.99
C SER A 688 -8.39 -1.88 0.51
N SER A 689 -9.50 -1.55 -0.13
CA SER A 689 -10.15 -2.50 -1.04
C SER A 689 -9.40 -2.42 -2.37
N ALA A 690 -9.80 -3.25 -3.33
CA ALA A 690 -9.29 -3.09 -4.67
C ALA A 690 -9.71 -1.75 -5.28
N ILE A 691 -8.79 -1.11 -6.01
CA ILE A 691 -9.13 0.08 -6.80
C ILE A 691 -9.82 -0.28 -8.12
N VAL A 692 -9.62 -1.51 -8.62
CA VAL A 692 -10.25 -2.03 -9.84
C VAL A 692 -11.04 -3.31 -9.60
N ASN A 693 -10.47 -4.29 -8.89
CA ASN A 693 -11.03 -5.64 -8.76
C ASN A 693 -12.39 -5.69 -8.04
N LYS A 694 -13.13 -6.79 -8.23
CA LYS A 694 -14.43 -7.01 -7.59
C LYS A 694 -14.31 -7.11 -6.05
N PRO A 695 -15.12 -6.40 -5.26
CA PRO A 695 -15.14 -6.59 -3.81
C PRO A 695 -15.79 -7.94 -3.43
N PRO A 696 -15.48 -8.51 -2.25
CA PRO A 696 -16.06 -9.78 -1.81
C PRO A 696 -17.55 -9.60 -1.45
N PRO A 697 -18.39 -10.64 -1.59
CA PRO A 697 -19.83 -10.51 -1.37
C PRO A 697 -20.20 -9.95 0.02
N GLN A 698 -21.22 -9.09 0.09
CA GLN A 698 -21.68 -8.43 1.33
C GLN A 698 -21.92 -9.39 2.51
N ALA A 699 -22.29 -10.65 2.24
CA ALA A 699 -22.41 -11.69 3.24
C ALA A 699 -21.08 -12.03 3.94
N VAL A 700 -19.96 -12.06 3.20
CA VAL A 700 -18.61 -12.29 3.71
C VAL A 700 -18.14 -11.11 4.56
N ALA A 701 -18.32 -9.88 4.07
CA ALA A 701 -18.00 -8.66 4.83
C ALA A 701 -18.76 -8.58 6.17
N ASN A 702 -20.05 -8.90 6.16
CA ASN A 702 -20.88 -8.93 7.38
C ASN A 702 -20.50 -10.08 8.33
N LEU A 703 -20.08 -11.23 7.79
CA LEU A 703 -19.58 -12.36 8.55
C LEU A 703 -18.24 -12.02 9.24
N LEU A 704 -17.32 -11.35 8.53
CA LEU A 704 -16.07 -10.83 9.08
C LEU A 704 -16.32 -9.80 10.18
N ALA A 705 -17.23 -8.84 9.97
CA ALA A 705 -17.61 -7.86 10.99
C ALA A 705 -18.20 -8.51 12.24
N ARG A 706 -19.04 -9.55 12.10
CA ARG A 706 -19.54 -10.38 13.23
C ARG A 706 -18.46 -11.24 13.91
N ARG A 707 -17.27 -11.34 13.32
CA ARG A 707 -16.08 -11.97 13.89
C ARG A 707 -15.02 -10.96 14.34
N ASN A 708 -15.24 -9.65 14.16
CA ASN A 708 -14.41 -8.63 14.80
C ASN A 708 -14.45 -8.85 16.31
N LYS A 709 -13.28 -9.00 16.89
CA LYS A 709 -13.05 -9.24 18.31
C LYS A 709 -11.82 -8.44 18.71
N ILE A 710 -11.75 -8.09 19.99
CA ILE A 710 -10.47 -7.77 20.59
C ILE A 710 -9.65 -9.06 20.63
N HIS A 711 -8.45 -8.97 20.08
CA HIS A 711 -7.41 -9.98 20.16
C HIS A 711 -6.22 -9.39 20.92
N HIS A 712 -5.32 -10.25 21.36
CA HIS A 712 -4.12 -9.86 22.10
C HIS A 712 -2.89 -10.30 21.30
N LEU A 713 -1.96 -9.37 21.09
CA LEU A 713 -0.63 -9.63 20.55
C LEU A 713 0.29 -10.15 21.68
N ASN A 714 0.24 -9.47 22.83
CA ASN A 714 0.88 -9.85 24.09
C ASN A 714 -0.02 -9.38 25.27
N HIS A 715 0.49 -9.35 26.51
CA HIS A 715 -0.29 -8.92 27.69
C HIS A 715 -0.74 -7.43 27.62
N ASP A 716 0.13 -6.58 27.09
CA ASP A 716 0.00 -5.11 27.14
C ASP A 716 -0.51 -4.51 25.83
N THR A 717 -0.69 -5.34 24.79
CA THR A 717 -0.98 -4.91 23.41
C THR A 717 -2.17 -5.67 22.85
N ASP A 718 -3.26 -4.95 22.63
CA ASP A 718 -4.48 -5.45 22.00
C ASP A 718 -4.47 -5.11 20.49
N GLU A 719 -5.25 -5.88 19.71
CA GLU A 719 -5.48 -5.65 18.27
C GLU A 719 -6.96 -5.84 17.92
N THR A 720 -7.54 -5.00 17.06
CA THR A 720 -8.93 -5.11 16.59
C THR A 720 -9.24 -4.22 15.37
N LEU A 721 -10.41 -4.37 14.73
CA LEU A 721 -10.90 -3.37 13.76
C LEU A 721 -11.71 -2.27 14.44
N LEU A 722 -11.52 -1.01 14.02
CA LEU A 722 -12.33 0.14 14.43
C LEU A 722 -13.68 0.17 13.68
N ASP A 723 -14.75 0.56 14.38
CA ASP A 723 -16.01 0.95 13.77
C ASP A 723 -15.86 2.31 13.06
N PHE A 724 -15.65 2.25 11.74
CA PHE A 724 -15.20 3.35 10.89
C PHE A 724 -16.21 3.76 9.81
N PHE A 725 -16.97 2.80 9.26
CA PHE A 725 -17.93 3.06 8.19
C PHE A 725 -19.32 3.37 8.77
N ASP A 726 -19.58 4.66 9.06
CA ASP A 726 -20.80 5.09 9.75
C ASP A 726 -22.07 4.89 8.90
N LYS A 727 -22.03 5.21 7.61
CA LYS A 727 -23.07 4.88 6.60
C LYS A 727 -22.53 4.01 5.44
N ASP A 728 -23.40 3.69 4.48
CA ASP A 728 -23.00 3.17 3.15
C ASP A 728 -22.67 4.36 2.22
N PRO A 729 -21.91 4.17 1.12
CA PRO A 729 -21.51 5.27 0.24
C PRO A 729 -22.70 5.87 -0.52
N GLY A 730 -22.60 7.16 -0.87
CA GLY A 730 -23.73 7.93 -1.42
C GLY A 730 -24.81 8.22 -0.38
N ASP A 731 -26.06 8.38 -0.81
CA ASP A 731 -27.21 8.71 0.06
C ASP A 731 -27.95 7.49 0.64
N ALA A 732 -27.33 6.31 0.54
CA ALA A 732 -27.94 5.05 0.98
C ALA A 732 -28.03 4.94 2.52
N ASN A 733 -29.17 4.45 3.00
CA ASN A 733 -29.28 3.93 4.36
C ASN A 733 -28.44 2.66 4.49
N LYS A 734 -27.73 2.48 5.62
CA LYS A 734 -26.78 1.37 5.78
C LYS A 734 -27.46 -0.01 5.72
N THR A 735 -27.17 -0.73 4.64
CA THR A 735 -27.68 -2.06 4.26
C THR A 735 -27.45 -3.10 5.35
N ALA A 736 -26.33 -2.98 6.06
CA ALA A 736 -25.99 -3.82 7.20
C ALA A 736 -25.68 -2.97 8.44
N ASN A 737 -26.70 -2.42 9.10
CA ASN A 737 -26.56 -1.53 10.29
C ASN A 737 -25.64 -2.06 11.42
N HIS A 738 -25.46 -3.38 11.52
CA HIS A 738 -24.60 -4.05 12.51
C HIS A 738 -23.13 -4.19 12.06
N ASN A 739 -22.81 -3.94 10.79
CA ASN A 739 -21.46 -3.88 10.28
C ASN A 739 -21.01 -2.41 10.24
N LYS A 740 -19.94 -2.09 10.98
CA LYS A 740 -19.33 -0.75 11.02
C LYS A 740 -17.83 -0.77 10.74
N CYS A 741 -17.18 -1.94 10.68
CA CYS A 741 -15.74 -2.09 10.57
C CYS A 741 -15.24 -2.61 9.22
N THR A 742 -16.12 -3.09 8.32
CA THR A 742 -15.75 -3.47 6.94
C THR A 742 -16.69 -2.87 5.90
N MET A 743 -16.20 -2.65 4.68
CA MET A 743 -16.97 -2.11 3.55
C MET A 743 -16.58 -2.81 2.23
N PRO A 744 -17.44 -3.67 1.65
CA PRO A 744 -17.19 -4.39 0.39
C PRO A 744 -17.55 -3.51 -0.81
N SER A 745 -16.73 -2.50 -1.06
CA SER A 745 -16.81 -1.63 -2.25
C SER A 745 -15.41 -1.15 -2.58
N ARG A 746 -15.13 -0.92 -3.87
CA ARG A 746 -13.81 -0.51 -4.37
C ARG A 746 -13.37 0.80 -3.75
N ASN A 747 -12.06 0.99 -3.55
CA ASN A 747 -11.57 2.25 -2.98
C ASN A 747 -10.12 2.58 -3.33
N PHE A 748 -9.70 3.77 -2.88
CA PHE A 748 -8.31 4.11 -2.63
C PHE A 748 -8.20 4.96 -1.36
N ALA A 749 -7.06 4.94 -0.70
CA ALA A 749 -6.79 5.80 0.45
C ALA A 749 -6.03 7.07 0.03
N THR A 750 -6.17 8.11 0.83
CA THR A 750 -5.44 9.38 0.72
C THR A 750 -4.95 9.80 2.10
N LEU A 751 -3.69 10.17 2.20
CA LEU A 751 -3.00 10.48 3.45
C LEU A 751 -2.29 11.85 3.34
N THR A 752 -2.49 12.73 4.31
CA THR A 752 -1.83 14.05 4.36
C THR A 752 -1.48 14.44 5.79
N GLU A 753 -0.27 14.94 6.04
CA GLU A 753 0.09 15.49 7.35
C GLU A 753 -0.62 16.85 7.57
N ASN A 754 -1.20 17.03 8.75
CA ASN A 754 -1.66 18.32 9.28
C ASN A 754 -0.44 19.19 9.65
N SER A 755 0.22 19.75 8.64
CA SER A 755 1.53 20.35 8.77
C SER A 755 1.60 21.50 9.81
N PRO A 756 2.55 21.44 10.77
CA PRO A 756 2.75 22.52 11.73
C PRO A 756 3.37 23.79 11.11
N THR A 757 3.90 23.72 9.88
CA THR A 757 4.48 24.87 9.15
C THR A 757 3.44 25.61 8.29
N GLY A 758 2.30 24.98 7.98
CA GLY A 758 1.27 25.57 7.12
C GLY A 758 0.60 26.80 7.70
N GLN A 759 0.75 27.97 7.05
CA GLN A 759 0.03 29.18 7.43
C GLN A 759 -1.47 29.06 7.13
N THR A 760 -2.29 29.06 8.18
CA THR A 760 -3.75 29.19 8.07
C THR A 760 -4.13 30.61 7.67
N ASN A 761 -4.22 30.88 6.36
CA ASN A 761 -4.67 32.15 5.80
C ASN A 761 -5.96 32.65 6.48
N GLY A 762 -5.86 33.70 7.29
CA GLY A 762 -6.98 34.35 7.98
C GLY A 762 -7.22 33.91 9.44
N ALA A 763 -6.52 32.89 9.94
CA ALA A 763 -6.50 32.56 11.36
C ALA A 763 -5.08 32.78 11.92
N ALA A 764 -4.97 33.61 12.97
CA ALA A 764 -3.73 33.71 13.74
C ALA A 764 -3.33 32.31 14.24
N PRO A 765 -2.03 31.97 14.30
CA PRO A 765 -1.62 30.66 14.77
C PRO A 765 -2.14 30.47 16.20
N ALA A 766 -3.09 29.54 16.33
CA ALA A 766 -3.29 28.84 17.57
C ALA A 766 -2.00 28.03 17.80
N ALA A 767 -1.04 28.67 18.46
CA ALA A 767 0.02 27.98 19.16
C ALA A 767 -0.69 27.07 20.15
N ASN A 768 -0.87 25.81 19.76
CA ASN A 768 -1.19 24.76 20.71
C ASN A 768 0.02 24.67 21.63
N GLN A 769 -0.10 25.42 22.73
CA GLN A 769 0.63 25.26 23.98
C GLN A 769 0.74 23.77 24.31
N ASP A 770 1.70 23.43 25.17
CA ASP A 770 1.97 22.08 25.67
C ASP A 770 0.71 21.42 26.29
N GLY A 771 -0.17 20.94 25.42
CA GLY A 771 -1.43 20.33 25.76
C GLY A 771 -1.14 19.01 26.45
N ALA A 772 -1.40 18.99 27.75
CA ALA A 772 -1.23 17.82 28.58
C ALA A 772 -1.91 16.60 27.91
N PRO A 773 -1.29 15.42 27.95
CA PRO A 773 -1.80 14.23 27.28
C PRO A 773 -3.23 13.94 27.80
N GLU A 774 -4.20 13.94 26.88
CA GLU A 774 -5.60 13.90 27.28
C GLU A 774 -6.01 12.50 27.74
N SER A 775 -7.00 12.44 28.64
CA SER A 775 -7.42 11.18 29.24
C SER A 775 -7.98 10.23 28.18
N PHE A 776 -7.38 9.04 28.09
CA PHE A 776 -7.84 7.90 27.28
C PHE A 776 -9.37 7.82 27.21
N MET A 777 -9.92 8.00 26.01
CA MET A 777 -11.38 8.20 25.81
C MET A 777 -12.16 6.88 25.78
N GLY A 778 -11.47 5.75 25.62
CA GLY A 778 -12.07 4.45 25.40
C GLY A 778 -12.76 3.84 26.62
N ARG A 779 -13.82 3.06 26.37
CA ARG A 779 -14.38 2.10 27.34
C ARG A 779 -13.88 0.67 27.08
N ASN A 780 -13.57 0.35 25.83
CA ASN A 780 -13.00 -0.91 25.38
C ASN A 780 -12.31 -0.72 24.00
N GLY A 781 -11.73 -1.79 23.47
CA GLY A 781 -11.03 -1.78 22.19
C GLY A 781 -11.86 -1.42 20.94
N HIS A 782 -13.18 -1.47 20.98
CA HIS A 782 -14.04 -1.09 19.83
C HIS A 782 -14.51 0.38 19.89
N SER A 783 -14.46 1.02 21.06
CA SER A 783 -14.76 2.46 21.19
C SER A 783 -13.63 3.35 20.67
N GLN A 784 -13.96 4.63 20.41
CA GLN A 784 -12.98 5.69 20.14
C GLN A 784 -11.98 5.79 21.30
N LEU A 785 -10.68 5.82 21.00
CA LEU A 785 -9.61 5.84 22.00
C LEU A 785 -9.05 7.24 22.24
N HIS A 786 -9.10 8.11 21.22
CA HIS A 786 -8.55 9.47 21.21
C HIS A 786 -9.33 10.42 20.28
N LYS A 787 -8.96 11.70 20.29
CA LYS A 787 -9.68 12.77 19.56
C LYS A 787 -9.75 12.60 18.06
N GLY A 788 -8.71 12.06 17.42
CA GLY A 788 -8.66 11.85 15.97
C GLY A 788 -9.60 10.75 15.45
N GLU A 789 -10.25 9.98 16.34
CA GLU A 789 -11.31 9.03 16.00
C GLU A 789 -12.72 9.58 16.25
N VAL A 790 -12.86 10.79 16.82
CA VAL A 790 -14.16 11.37 17.20
C VAL A 790 -14.95 11.76 15.95
N GLY A 791 -15.98 10.97 15.65
CA GLY A 791 -16.77 11.12 14.43
C GLY A 791 -16.15 10.48 13.18
N ALA A 792 -15.19 9.55 13.38
CA ALA A 792 -14.59 8.76 12.32
C ALA A 792 -15.65 8.16 11.35
N GLY A 793 -15.31 8.15 10.07
CA GLY A 793 -16.25 7.89 8.98
C GLY A 793 -16.58 9.18 8.20
N THR A 794 -17.80 9.28 7.67
CA THR A 794 -18.17 10.37 6.73
C THR A 794 -18.33 11.75 7.35
N LYS A 795 -18.23 11.86 8.68
CA LYS A 795 -18.42 13.12 9.45
C LYS A 795 -17.12 13.72 9.97
N HIS A 796 -16.00 13.04 9.78
CA HIS A 796 -14.69 13.48 10.25
C HIS A 796 -14.07 14.52 9.32
N LYS A 797 -13.27 15.46 9.85
CA LYS A 797 -12.61 16.52 9.04
C LYS A 797 -11.82 15.95 7.84
N ALA A 798 -11.13 14.84 8.07
CA ALA A 798 -10.30 14.17 7.09
C ALA A 798 -11.11 13.57 5.91
N ALA A 799 -12.43 13.40 6.04
CA ALA A 799 -13.29 12.87 4.97
C ALA A 799 -13.66 13.92 3.90
N SER A 800 -13.46 15.21 4.19
CA SER A 800 -13.77 16.34 3.29
C SER A 800 -12.50 16.83 2.59
N SER A 801 -12.58 17.01 1.27
CA SER A 801 -11.49 17.58 0.45
C SER A 801 -11.15 19.04 0.78
N GLU A 802 -11.97 19.70 1.59
CA GLU A 802 -11.84 21.09 2.00
C GLU A 802 -11.07 21.21 3.32
N THR A 803 -11.07 20.16 4.15
CA THR A 803 -10.45 20.16 5.50
C THR A 803 -9.43 19.05 5.75
N HIS A 804 -9.34 18.03 4.90
CA HIS A 804 -8.30 17.00 4.94
C HIS A 804 -6.90 17.64 4.83
N GLY A 805 -6.02 17.34 5.79
CA GLY A 805 -4.65 17.86 5.80
C GLY A 805 -4.55 19.38 6.02
N ARG A 806 -5.62 20.02 6.52
CA ARG A 806 -5.66 21.47 6.82
C ARG A 806 -5.49 21.80 8.31
N GLY A 807 -5.20 20.79 9.15
CA GLY A 807 -4.80 21.03 10.54
C GLY A 807 -3.32 21.43 10.64
N ASN A 808 -2.90 21.79 11.85
CA ASN A 808 -1.51 22.11 12.20
C ASN A 808 -0.99 21.31 13.40
N ASP A 809 -1.63 20.17 13.71
CA ASP A 809 -1.36 19.34 14.90
C ASP A 809 -0.24 18.31 14.71
N GLY A 810 0.32 18.20 13.50
CA GLY A 810 1.30 17.18 13.13
C GLY A 810 0.71 15.77 13.01
N GLY A 811 -0.60 15.60 13.12
CA GLY A 811 -1.29 14.33 12.87
C GLY A 811 -1.35 13.99 11.38
N LEU A 812 -1.58 12.72 11.06
CA LEU A 812 -1.76 12.24 9.70
C LEU A 812 -3.26 12.07 9.44
N ASP A 813 -3.84 12.93 8.61
CA ASP A 813 -5.22 12.80 8.15
C ASP A 813 -5.32 11.66 7.14
N ILE A 814 -6.26 10.73 7.38
CA ILE A 814 -6.54 9.59 6.52
C ILE A 814 -7.96 9.73 5.97
N CYS A 815 -8.13 9.44 4.67
CA CYS A 815 -9.43 9.20 4.08
C CYS A 815 -9.40 7.96 3.18
N ILE A 816 -10.36 7.05 3.38
CA ILE A 816 -10.68 5.96 2.45
C ILE A 816 -11.81 6.47 1.55
N ASN A 817 -11.56 6.50 0.24
CA ASN A 817 -12.44 7.03 -0.79
C ASN A 817 -13.19 5.86 -1.44
N VAL A 818 -14.37 5.52 -0.91
CA VAL A 818 -15.14 4.32 -1.27
C VAL A 818 -16.08 4.61 -2.43
N GLU A 819 -16.09 3.76 -3.46
CA GLU A 819 -16.98 3.84 -4.61
C GLU A 819 -18.47 3.86 -4.22
N ILE A 820 -19.21 4.78 -4.85
CA ILE A 820 -20.66 4.96 -4.65
C ILE A 820 -21.49 4.02 -5.55
N ASN A 821 -21.02 3.75 -6.77
CA ASN A 821 -21.73 2.92 -7.75
C ASN A 821 -20.74 2.32 -8.77
N GLN A 822 -20.64 0.99 -8.83
CA GLN A 822 -19.78 0.27 -9.79
C GLN A 822 -20.19 0.47 -11.27
N HIS A 823 -21.40 0.97 -11.53
CA HIS A 823 -21.91 1.30 -12.86
C HIS A 823 -21.82 2.81 -13.17
N ASP A 824 -21.13 3.61 -12.35
CA ASP A 824 -20.81 5.01 -12.67
C ASP A 824 -19.42 5.10 -13.34
N PRO A 825 -19.32 5.34 -14.66
CA PRO A 825 -18.03 5.45 -15.34
C PRO A 825 -17.21 6.67 -14.86
N GLU A 826 -17.82 7.64 -14.19
CA GLU A 826 -17.07 8.70 -13.52
C GLU A 826 -16.39 8.22 -12.24
N GLY A 827 -16.78 7.08 -11.66
CA GLY A 827 -16.13 6.46 -10.50
C GLY A 827 -16.19 7.28 -9.22
N LYS A 828 -17.33 7.94 -8.93
CA LYS A 828 -17.46 8.83 -7.77
C LYS A 828 -17.29 8.09 -6.44
N THR A 829 -16.61 8.72 -5.49
CA THR A 829 -16.36 8.17 -4.15
C THR A 829 -17.02 8.97 -3.01
N GLN A 830 -17.38 8.27 -1.94
CA GLN A 830 -17.67 8.83 -0.62
C GLN A 830 -16.40 8.71 0.22
N GLY A 831 -15.91 9.85 0.74
CA GLY A 831 -14.82 9.86 1.72
C GLY A 831 -15.28 9.40 3.11
N TYR A 832 -14.49 8.57 3.75
CA TYR A 832 -14.57 8.19 5.17
C TYR A 832 -13.21 8.47 5.80
N GLY A 833 -13.15 9.20 6.91
CA GLY A 833 -11.86 9.66 7.45
C GLY A 833 -11.69 9.60 8.96
N PHE A 834 -10.45 9.74 9.40
CA PHE A 834 -10.00 9.92 10.78
C PHE A 834 -8.60 10.60 10.77
N THR A 835 -8.07 11.03 11.93
CA THR A 835 -6.68 11.53 12.05
C THR A 835 -5.88 10.61 12.96
N ILE A 836 -4.67 10.23 12.57
CA ILE A 836 -3.70 9.54 13.43
C ILE A 836 -2.84 10.59 14.14
N PRO A 837 -2.83 10.67 15.48
CA PRO A 837 -2.03 11.67 16.20
C PRO A 837 -0.54 11.35 16.13
N ALA A 838 0.31 12.38 16.07
CA ALA A 838 1.75 12.23 16.26
C ALA A 838 2.07 11.56 17.61
N LEU A 839 3.21 10.87 17.70
CA LEU A 839 3.68 10.26 18.94
C LEU A 839 4.51 11.27 19.76
N ARG A 840 4.39 11.19 21.08
CA ARG A 840 5.04 12.04 22.08
C ARG A 840 5.64 11.20 23.22
N CYS A 841 6.41 10.16 22.91
CA CYS A 841 7.19 9.45 23.92
C CYS A 841 8.21 10.42 24.55
N GLN A 842 8.22 10.47 25.88
CA GLN A 842 9.26 11.18 26.65
C GLN A 842 10.60 10.47 26.46
N SER A 843 11.66 11.22 26.14
CA SER A 843 12.98 10.64 25.87
C SER A 843 13.49 9.86 27.07
N ARG A 844 13.99 8.64 26.85
CA ARG A 844 14.53 7.76 27.90
C ARG A 844 15.93 8.16 28.37
N ALA A 845 16.10 9.45 28.69
CA ALA A 845 17.35 10.07 29.12
C ALA A 845 17.37 10.29 30.65
N SER A 846 18.51 10.01 31.28
CA SER A 846 18.86 10.33 32.69
C SER A 846 18.15 9.60 33.85
N SER A 847 17.40 8.50 33.63
CA SER A 847 16.96 7.64 34.74
C SER A 847 18.01 6.63 35.24
N ALA A 848 19.26 6.72 34.76
CA ALA A 848 20.33 5.75 35.04
C ALA A 848 21.29 6.16 36.18
N THR A 849 20.98 7.25 36.91
CA THR A 849 21.89 7.87 37.88
C THR A 849 21.30 8.11 39.28
N SER A 850 20.14 7.51 39.61
CA SER A 850 19.50 7.62 40.94
C SER A 850 19.59 6.36 41.81
N ASP A 851 19.60 5.17 41.21
CA ASP A 851 19.50 3.90 41.96
C ASP A 851 20.86 3.35 42.43
N ALA A 852 21.84 4.25 42.61
CA ALA A 852 23.15 3.95 43.19
C ALA A 852 23.24 4.29 44.69
N SER A 853 22.10 4.53 45.37
CA SER A 853 22.08 4.76 46.82
C SER A 853 20.71 4.51 47.49
N ARG A 854 20.28 3.26 47.60
CA ARG A 854 19.32 2.81 48.64
C ARG A 854 19.33 1.30 48.87
#